data_AF-Q96VJ4-F1
#
_entry.id   AF-Q96VJ4-F1
#
_cell.length_a   1.000
_cell.length_b   1.000
_cell.length_c   1.000
_cell.angle_alpha   90.00
_cell.angle_beta   90.00
_cell.angle_gamma   90.00
#
_symmetry.space_group_name_H-M   'P 1'
#
loop_
_entity.id
_entity.type
_entity.pdbx_description
1 polymer ?
#
loop_
_entity_poly.entity_id
_entity_poly.type
_entity_poly.pdbx_seq_one_letter_code
_entity_poly.pdbx_strand_id
1 'polypeptide(L)'
;KKVGEAPDLIVYYTIRDISYKECDQYYQTCMFYESTKEAYVLSFCRSLIFFCYLYKQREMANEVFLRALATDITESKDFQEKKKGICPTLIKQSDTLALFCLEDISLEKFNKSIDEFCNSLKDFIDNDKKEVCHEKLGIYHLLKERCEEKNEKLKKLCEGKNITYRPPVKDFNPIEPEMTLLEEIDLENLYKGGRSRGLILGALEKTLNDMLTFLTPYTRVINMGTKCKNVLDTKCTYLKSISSEFKELCEKNKYEEKCKDISKMTDRCTKLRIRLYVDGTSTEFEDRSESLSYDELSTSFTENECLEVMSEFFFIRRSCKANMDNEYRNLIQACYKKKQDQLFIKLIGSELYKLNKLESNDERFNKCQRIVLEKCATLENNNVDIFLRCLRPKEICLRFEKIISSQLKDLEQVLNEVRDSPNEKDCIKLKEDCEGILKDLGLNNGKCVTLKERCEYFKVTKELKCVFFKEKSDALADNQKCMKALRNKCHKLFRKRNNIYHVSCALPEETCRFMVSEAKNHCNIFKKNMEKHGIINKTKDSNETLVEETCMVWDPYCDQLMENCPETLKNNSSSADGKGVCLQLKENCEPFWKKKQLEDGLTHELKGTLNEKEKCKEALGERCAELKKNERFGTLLNKCEDKTFEELCKKLVEKVQKICPTLKIELDKAKKELNDKKDEYEKAKQVAKESRKKANLLLLIPRQTVMPSAQNSSGSVPAQPPLAPPAAPEAPAAGSSSTSSGTPNAADGTKGNTKLGLVKRAYVAGGVSEAEVKAFDDTAIAMELYLELKEECKALELDCGFRKDCPNSKEVCGEIDTLCEEIKPLEVTPCHAGTIIKETMTKLQTTDIWVTSTSIVTSTVTSTSMRRCQPTECITDKGGKEEVKPNDGMKIRVPDMIKIMLLGVIVMGMM
;
A
#
# COMPACT_ATOMS: atom_id res chain seq x y z
N LYS A 1 -3.40 -42.63 40.56
CA LYS A 1 -2.88 -43.72 39.69
C LYS A 1 -1.70 -43.23 38.87
N LYS A 2 -1.89 -42.47 37.78
CA LYS A 2 -0.80 -42.03 36.86
C LYS A 2 0.40 -41.29 37.48
N VAL A 3 0.29 -40.71 38.69
CA VAL A 3 1.42 -40.02 39.35
C VAL A 3 2.63 -40.95 39.58
N GLY A 4 2.39 -42.23 39.89
CA GLY A 4 3.48 -43.21 40.04
C GLY A 4 4.19 -43.57 38.73
N GLU A 5 3.52 -43.35 37.58
CA GLU A 5 4.06 -43.57 36.23
C GLU A 5 4.83 -42.34 35.72
N ALA A 6 4.87 -41.23 36.48
CA ALA A 6 5.46 -39.95 36.03
C ALA A 6 6.94 -40.02 35.61
N PRO A 7 7.85 -40.78 36.28
CA PRO A 7 9.22 -40.93 35.82
C PRO A 7 9.32 -41.62 34.45
N ASP A 8 8.58 -42.71 34.26
CA ASP A 8 8.55 -43.45 33.00
C ASP A 8 7.91 -42.61 31.89
N LEU A 9 6.90 -41.80 32.22
CA LEU A 9 6.30 -40.83 31.31
C LEU A 9 7.30 -39.72 30.91
N ILE A 10 8.16 -39.23 31.81
CA ILE A 10 9.23 -38.27 31.45
C ILE A 10 10.21 -38.92 30.46
N VAL A 11 10.69 -40.14 30.76
CA VAL A 11 11.61 -40.86 29.87
C VAL A 11 10.96 -41.10 28.51
N TYR A 12 9.71 -41.58 28.48
CA TYR A 12 8.91 -41.78 27.28
C TYR A 12 8.72 -40.51 26.45
N TYR A 13 8.35 -39.37 27.06
CA TYR A 13 8.15 -38.09 26.36
C TYR A 13 9.45 -37.35 26.01
N THR A 14 10.60 -37.72 26.58
CA THR A 14 11.91 -37.24 26.09
C THR A 14 12.48 -38.06 24.92
N ILE A 15 11.83 -39.20 24.58
CA ILE A 15 12.24 -40.11 23.51
C ILE A 15 11.23 -40.14 22.35
N ARG A 16 9.94 -39.90 22.61
CA ARG A 16 8.85 -39.91 21.62
C ARG A 16 8.44 -38.49 21.19
N ASP A 17 8.21 -38.30 19.89
CA ASP A 17 7.55 -37.09 19.37
C ASP A 17 6.14 -36.92 19.93
N ILE A 18 5.91 -35.79 20.61
CA ILE A 18 4.64 -35.39 21.21
C ILE A 18 3.86 -34.59 20.17
N SER A 19 2.64 -35.00 19.84
CA SER A 19 1.78 -34.24 18.94
C SER A 19 1.29 -32.93 19.58
N TYR A 20 0.92 -31.93 18.76
CA TYR A 20 0.30 -30.68 19.23
C TYR A 20 -0.92 -30.96 20.14
N LYS A 21 -1.75 -31.95 19.76
CA LYS A 21 -2.93 -32.38 20.54
C LYS A 21 -2.54 -32.94 21.91
N GLU A 22 -1.51 -33.78 21.97
CA GLU A 22 -0.97 -34.29 23.24
C GLU A 22 -0.41 -33.16 24.10
N CYS A 23 0.33 -32.21 23.51
CA CYS A 23 0.84 -31.05 24.24
C CYS A 23 -0.26 -30.23 24.92
N ASP A 24 -1.39 -29.98 24.23
CA ASP A 24 -2.52 -29.26 24.83
C ASP A 24 -3.24 -30.12 25.90
N GLN A 25 -3.44 -31.41 25.65
CA GLN A 25 -4.02 -32.34 26.64
C GLN A 25 -3.16 -32.47 27.89
N TYR A 26 -1.83 -32.47 27.76
CA TYR A 26 -0.92 -32.51 28.89
C TYR A 26 -0.78 -31.15 29.60
N TYR A 27 -0.85 -30.03 28.88
CA TYR A 27 -0.95 -28.71 29.50
C TYR A 27 -2.20 -28.62 30.39
N GLN A 28 -3.35 -29.07 29.89
CA GLN A 28 -4.61 -29.15 30.65
C GLN A 28 -4.49 -30.08 31.87
N THR A 29 -3.92 -31.27 31.68
CA THR A 29 -3.64 -32.23 32.77
C THR A 29 -2.78 -31.57 33.85
N CYS A 30 -1.76 -30.81 33.46
CA CYS A 30 -0.86 -30.14 34.38
C CYS A 30 -1.50 -28.97 35.12
N MET A 31 -2.16 -28.05 34.42
CA MET A 31 -2.87 -26.91 35.02
C MET A 31 -3.92 -27.34 36.08
N PHE A 32 -4.47 -28.55 35.96
CA PHE A 32 -5.26 -29.21 36.99
C PHE A 32 -4.40 -29.74 38.16
N TYR A 33 -3.43 -30.62 37.90
CA TYR A 33 -2.67 -31.29 38.96
C TYR A 33 -1.65 -30.41 39.69
N GLU A 34 -1.18 -29.29 39.15
CA GLU A 34 -0.29 -28.34 39.86
C GLU A 34 -0.91 -27.84 41.18
N SER A 35 -2.24 -27.78 41.27
CA SER A 35 -2.99 -27.44 42.49
C SER A 35 -2.70 -28.36 43.68
N THR A 36 -2.25 -29.60 43.45
CA THR A 36 -1.87 -30.56 44.49
C THR A 36 -0.58 -30.19 45.23
N LYS A 37 0.27 -29.36 44.61
CA LYS A 37 1.63 -29.01 45.06
C LYS A 37 2.59 -30.19 45.26
N GLU A 38 2.27 -31.38 44.73
CA GLU A 38 3.18 -32.53 44.77
C GLU A 38 4.45 -32.27 43.94
N ALA A 39 5.63 -32.32 44.57
CA ALA A 39 6.89 -31.91 43.93
C ALA A 39 7.22 -32.66 42.63
N TYR A 40 6.89 -33.96 42.55
CA TYR A 40 7.07 -34.78 41.35
C TYR A 40 6.14 -34.34 40.21
N VAL A 41 4.88 -34.04 40.53
CA VAL A 41 3.88 -33.51 39.58
C VAL A 41 4.29 -32.14 39.04
N LEU A 42 4.72 -31.24 39.92
CA LEU A 42 5.24 -29.91 39.53
C LEU A 42 6.45 -30.05 38.59
N SER A 43 7.41 -30.91 38.92
CA SER A 43 8.61 -31.16 38.10
C SER A 43 8.29 -31.75 36.72
N PHE A 44 7.37 -32.71 36.67
CA PHE A 44 6.81 -33.28 35.43
C PHE A 44 6.22 -32.19 34.54
N CYS A 45 5.33 -31.38 35.11
CA CYS A 45 4.56 -30.37 34.39
C CYS A 45 5.42 -29.22 33.86
N ARG A 46 6.32 -28.68 34.69
CA ARG A 46 7.33 -27.69 34.26
C ARG A 46 8.13 -28.18 33.05
N SER A 47 8.58 -29.45 33.10
CA SER A 47 9.35 -30.06 32.01
C SER A 47 8.53 -30.16 30.72
N LEU A 48 7.28 -30.61 30.83
CA LEU A 48 6.39 -30.86 29.72
C LEU A 48 5.91 -29.57 29.03
N ILE A 49 5.55 -28.54 29.80
CA ILE A 49 5.20 -27.20 29.29
C ILE A 49 6.38 -26.62 28.48
N PHE A 50 7.60 -26.73 29.01
CA PHE A 50 8.82 -26.25 28.34
C PHE A 50 9.09 -26.99 27.02
N PHE A 51 9.01 -28.33 27.00
CA PHE A 51 9.22 -29.10 25.77
C PHE A 51 8.13 -28.81 24.73
N CYS A 52 6.87 -28.64 25.15
CA CYS A 52 5.77 -28.26 24.25
C CYS A 52 5.94 -26.87 23.63
N TYR A 53 6.49 -25.88 24.36
CA TYR A 53 6.82 -24.59 23.77
C TYR A 53 7.89 -24.72 22.67
N LEU A 54 8.98 -25.44 22.96
CA LEU A 54 10.06 -25.68 21.99
C LEU A 54 9.60 -26.51 20.77
N TYR A 55 8.69 -27.46 20.97
CA TYR A 55 8.07 -28.21 19.87
C TYR A 55 7.26 -27.28 18.97
N LYS A 56 6.36 -26.46 19.54
CA LYS A 56 5.55 -25.49 18.78
C LYS A 56 6.42 -24.49 18.00
N GLN A 57 7.57 -24.06 18.54
CA GLN A 57 8.56 -23.26 17.79
C GLN A 57 9.25 -24.04 16.66
N ARG A 58 9.68 -25.29 16.90
CA ARG A 58 10.33 -26.14 15.88
C ARG A 58 9.39 -26.49 14.73
N GLU A 59 8.13 -26.83 15.03
CA GLU A 59 7.09 -27.13 14.05
C GLU A 59 6.93 -25.96 13.06
N MET A 60 6.84 -24.74 13.59
CA MET A 60 6.78 -23.52 12.78
C MET A 60 8.06 -23.31 11.95
N ALA A 61 9.25 -23.47 12.53
CA ALA A 61 10.50 -23.28 11.80
C ALA A 61 10.62 -24.30 10.64
N ASN A 62 10.25 -25.56 10.88
CA ASN A 62 10.19 -26.60 9.84
C ASN A 62 9.22 -26.21 8.72
N GLU A 63 8.03 -25.70 9.05
CA GLU A 63 7.06 -25.22 8.06
C GLU A 63 7.60 -24.02 7.24
N VAL A 64 8.33 -23.09 7.88
CA VAL A 64 9.01 -21.98 7.19
C VAL A 64 10.09 -22.47 6.22
N PHE A 65 10.93 -23.45 6.61
CA PHE A 65 11.95 -24.00 5.71
C PHE A 65 11.32 -24.77 4.55
N LEU A 66 10.25 -25.54 4.79
CA LEU A 66 9.50 -26.26 3.77
C LEU A 66 8.96 -25.32 2.69
N ARG A 67 8.37 -24.19 3.09
CA ARG A 67 7.88 -23.17 2.16
C ARG A 67 9.03 -22.45 1.44
N ALA A 68 10.12 -22.11 2.13
CA ALA A 68 11.22 -21.36 1.56
C ALA A 68 12.10 -22.16 0.57
N LEU A 69 12.16 -23.49 0.71
CA LEU A 69 13.04 -24.33 -0.10
C LEU A 69 12.43 -24.73 -1.45
N ALA A 70 11.11 -24.91 -1.54
CA ALA A 70 10.39 -25.52 -2.67
C ALA A 70 10.89 -26.94 -3.04
N THR A 71 9.95 -27.83 -3.32
CA THR A 71 10.09 -29.26 -2.95
C THR A 71 10.79 -30.18 -3.95
N ASP A 72 11.24 -29.65 -5.09
CA ASP A 72 11.94 -30.40 -6.15
C ASP A 72 13.40 -30.79 -5.79
N ILE A 73 13.79 -30.72 -4.51
CA ILE A 73 15.16 -30.97 -4.04
C ILE A 73 15.38 -32.45 -3.83
N THR A 74 15.89 -33.12 -4.86
CA THR A 74 16.37 -34.51 -4.78
C THR A 74 17.86 -34.60 -4.44
N GLU A 75 18.67 -33.63 -4.88
CA GLU A 75 20.12 -33.63 -4.65
C GLU A 75 20.59 -32.82 -3.44
N SER A 76 21.59 -33.36 -2.72
CA SER A 76 22.20 -32.67 -1.57
C SER A 76 23.02 -31.44 -1.94
N LYS A 77 23.38 -31.27 -3.22
CA LYS A 77 24.05 -30.05 -3.73
C LYS A 77 23.04 -28.91 -3.81
N ASP A 78 21.92 -29.16 -4.49
CA ASP A 78 20.83 -28.20 -4.70
C ASP A 78 20.21 -27.77 -3.37
N PHE A 79 20.13 -28.68 -2.40
CA PHE A 79 19.74 -28.37 -1.02
C PHE A 79 20.64 -27.27 -0.42
N GLN A 80 21.96 -27.41 -0.50
CA GLN A 80 22.89 -26.42 0.07
C GLN A 80 22.91 -25.11 -0.74
N GLU A 81 22.70 -25.18 -2.05
CA GLU A 81 22.62 -23.98 -2.91
C GLU A 81 21.34 -23.17 -2.65
N LYS A 82 20.17 -23.82 -2.59
CA LYS A 82 18.92 -23.15 -2.18
C LYS A 82 18.99 -22.64 -0.74
N LYS A 83 19.53 -23.43 0.20
CA LYS A 83 19.76 -23.01 1.61
C LYS A 83 20.59 -21.72 1.68
N LYS A 84 21.68 -21.66 0.92
CA LYS A 84 22.55 -20.48 0.78
C LYS A 84 21.81 -19.27 0.20
N GLY A 85 20.84 -19.48 -0.70
CA GLY A 85 19.97 -18.41 -1.22
C GLY A 85 19.01 -17.83 -0.19
N ILE A 86 18.33 -18.68 0.59
CA ILE A 86 17.28 -18.24 1.54
C ILE A 86 17.83 -17.70 2.88
N CYS A 87 18.98 -18.20 3.33
CA CYS A 87 19.46 -17.94 4.68
C CYS A 87 19.81 -16.47 5.02
N PRO A 88 20.35 -15.63 4.12
CA PRO A 88 20.56 -14.20 4.39
C PRO A 88 19.30 -13.43 4.79
N THR A 89 18.13 -13.93 4.38
CA THR A 89 16.81 -13.37 4.71
C THR A 89 16.27 -13.99 5.99
N LEU A 90 16.30 -15.33 6.11
CA LEU A 90 15.71 -16.08 7.23
C LEU A 90 16.46 -15.90 8.56
N ILE A 91 17.78 -15.72 8.53
CA ILE A 91 18.61 -15.55 9.75
C ILE A 91 18.20 -14.34 10.62
N LYS A 92 17.50 -13.37 10.03
CA LYS A 92 17.01 -12.16 10.70
C LYS A 92 15.62 -12.33 11.35
N GLN A 93 14.92 -13.42 11.06
CA GLN A 93 13.49 -13.56 11.37
C GLN A 93 13.18 -14.29 12.70
N SER A 94 14.08 -15.15 13.18
CA SER A 94 14.08 -15.71 14.55
C SER A 94 15.32 -16.56 14.83
N ASP A 95 15.57 -16.87 16.10
CA ASP A 95 16.69 -17.71 16.55
C ASP A 95 16.65 -19.13 15.99
N THR A 96 15.46 -19.72 15.85
CA THR A 96 15.30 -21.08 15.28
C THR A 96 15.54 -21.09 13.76
N LEU A 97 15.31 -19.98 13.08
CA LEU A 97 15.65 -19.82 11.66
C LEU A 97 17.15 -19.55 11.48
N ALA A 98 17.77 -18.77 12.37
CA ALA A 98 19.21 -18.59 12.43
C ALA A 98 19.96 -19.91 12.71
N LEU A 99 19.45 -20.74 13.64
CA LEU A 99 19.96 -22.05 13.99
C LEU A 99 20.16 -22.94 12.75
N PHE A 100 19.11 -23.12 11.95
CA PHE A 100 19.15 -23.93 10.73
C PHE A 100 20.17 -23.41 9.72
N CYS A 101 20.27 -22.09 9.59
CA CYS A 101 21.21 -21.46 8.68
C CYS A 101 22.67 -21.59 9.12
N LEU A 102 22.97 -21.60 10.43
CA LEU A 102 24.33 -21.70 10.97
C LEU A 102 24.79 -23.16 11.21
N GLU A 103 23.88 -24.07 11.51
CA GLU A 103 24.19 -25.51 11.62
C GLU A 103 24.39 -26.17 10.26
N ASP A 104 25.26 -27.18 10.24
CA ASP A 104 25.47 -28.03 9.07
C ASP A 104 24.44 -29.17 9.11
N ILE A 105 23.34 -28.95 8.38
CA ILE A 105 22.20 -29.86 8.30
C ILE A 105 22.30 -30.56 6.95
N SER A 106 22.36 -31.90 6.97
CA SER A 106 22.33 -32.71 5.75
C SER A 106 20.90 -32.80 5.19
N LEU A 107 20.80 -33.07 3.88
CA LEU A 107 19.51 -33.35 3.25
C LEU A 107 18.81 -34.56 3.89
N GLU A 108 19.56 -35.57 4.37
CA GLU A 108 18.98 -36.70 5.13
C GLU A 108 18.34 -36.26 6.46
N LYS A 109 19.03 -35.42 7.25
CA LYS A 109 18.50 -34.90 8.52
C LYS A 109 17.28 -34.00 8.28
N PHE A 110 17.29 -33.21 7.21
CA PHE A 110 16.13 -32.43 6.79
C PHE A 110 14.98 -33.32 6.34
N ASN A 111 15.25 -34.36 5.54
CA ASN A 111 14.26 -35.33 5.09
C ASN A 111 13.54 -36.02 6.26
N LYS A 112 14.27 -36.46 7.30
CA LYS A 112 13.67 -37.00 8.52
C LYS A 112 12.68 -36.02 9.17
N SER A 113 13.03 -34.74 9.28
CA SER A 113 12.09 -33.72 9.79
C SER A 113 10.83 -33.55 8.93
N ILE A 114 10.90 -33.82 7.61
CA ILE A 114 9.73 -33.85 6.72
C ILE A 114 8.90 -35.12 6.98
N ASP A 115 9.55 -36.27 7.16
CA ASP A 115 8.88 -37.56 7.34
C ASP A 115 8.18 -37.63 8.73
N GLU A 116 8.84 -37.13 9.78
CA GLU A 116 8.29 -36.83 11.11
C GLU A 116 7.04 -35.93 10.99
N PHE A 117 7.19 -34.79 10.28
CA PHE A 117 6.10 -33.85 10.05
C PHE A 117 4.92 -34.50 9.32
N CYS A 118 5.17 -35.21 8.22
CA CYS A 118 4.13 -35.89 7.45
C CYS A 118 3.55 -37.11 8.17
N ASN A 119 4.20 -37.66 9.20
CA ASN A 119 3.57 -38.62 10.10
C ASN A 119 2.61 -37.93 11.08
N SER A 120 2.95 -36.74 11.61
CA SER A 120 2.02 -35.95 12.44
C SER A 120 0.71 -35.58 11.72
N LEU A 121 0.76 -35.38 10.40
CA LEU A 121 -0.44 -35.12 9.57
C LEU A 121 -1.53 -36.20 9.73
N LYS A 122 -1.15 -37.46 9.98
CA LYS A 122 -2.12 -38.55 10.16
C LYS A 122 -3.02 -38.29 11.38
N ASP A 123 -2.43 -37.93 12.52
CA ASP A 123 -3.18 -37.70 13.75
C ASP A 123 -4.14 -36.51 13.65
N PHE A 124 -3.88 -35.55 12.77
CA PHE A 124 -4.82 -34.46 12.50
C PHE A 124 -6.00 -34.90 11.62
N ILE A 125 -5.74 -35.72 10.58
CA ILE A 125 -6.77 -36.26 9.67
C ILE A 125 -7.71 -37.20 10.44
N ASP A 126 -7.15 -38.15 11.18
CA ASP A 126 -7.91 -39.18 11.91
C ASP A 126 -8.73 -38.61 13.10
N ASN A 127 -8.64 -37.31 13.38
CA ASN A 127 -9.38 -36.59 14.43
C ASN A 127 -10.31 -35.47 13.92
N ASP A 128 -10.49 -35.33 12.61
CA ASP A 128 -11.47 -34.46 11.92
C ASP A 128 -11.54 -32.96 12.36
N LYS A 129 -10.44 -32.40 12.89
CA LYS A 129 -10.43 -31.03 13.44
C LYS A 129 -10.66 -29.95 12.37
N LYS A 130 -11.57 -29.00 12.64
CA LYS A 130 -11.84 -27.84 11.77
C LYS A 130 -10.66 -26.85 11.64
N GLU A 131 -10.00 -26.56 12.76
CA GLU A 131 -9.03 -25.45 12.87
C GLU A 131 -7.75 -25.67 12.03
N VAL A 132 -7.37 -26.94 11.84
CA VAL A 132 -6.11 -27.35 11.20
C VAL A 132 -6.08 -27.01 9.70
N CYS A 133 -7.24 -26.90 9.05
CA CYS A 133 -7.36 -26.76 7.60
C CYS A 133 -6.74 -25.48 7.05
N HIS A 134 -6.96 -24.33 7.69
CA HIS A 134 -6.34 -23.07 7.26
C HIS A 134 -4.81 -23.07 7.42
N GLU A 135 -4.29 -23.85 8.38
CA GLU A 135 -2.87 -23.89 8.69
C GLU A 135 -2.13 -24.86 7.75
N LYS A 136 -2.61 -26.11 7.64
CA LYS A 136 -1.83 -27.22 7.04
C LYS A 136 -2.09 -27.47 5.56
N LEU A 137 -3.11 -26.83 4.97
CA LEU A 137 -3.20 -26.77 3.50
C LEU A 137 -2.12 -25.86 2.89
N GLY A 138 -1.49 -24.97 3.67
CA GLY A 138 -0.46 -24.05 3.16
C GLY A 138 0.81 -24.71 2.60
N ILE A 139 0.98 -25.99 2.91
CA ILE A 139 2.12 -26.84 2.52
C ILE A 139 1.71 -28.05 1.68
N TYR A 140 0.40 -28.22 1.39
CA TYR A 140 -0.14 -29.35 0.60
C TYR A 140 0.49 -29.42 -0.80
N HIS A 141 0.58 -28.28 -1.50
CA HIS A 141 1.15 -28.21 -2.84
C HIS A 141 2.65 -28.50 -2.87
N LEU A 142 3.35 -28.21 -1.78
CA LEU A 142 4.79 -28.45 -1.65
C LEU A 142 5.04 -29.94 -1.38
N LEU A 143 4.45 -30.49 -0.32
CA LEU A 143 4.67 -31.86 0.15
C LEU A 143 4.03 -32.94 -0.76
N LYS A 144 3.62 -32.59 -1.99
CA LYS A 144 2.73 -33.37 -2.84
C LYS A 144 3.23 -34.80 -3.07
N GLU A 145 4.46 -34.99 -3.55
CA GLU A 145 4.97 -36.34 -3.89
C GLU A 145 5.27 -37.19 -2.64
N ARG A 146 5.95 -36.62 -1.63
CA ARG A 146 6.39 -37.40 -0.47
C ARG A 146 5.26 -37.76 0.51
N CYS A 147 4.19 -36.98 0.53
CA CYS A 147 3.13 -37.10 1.52
C CYS A 147 1.72 -37.22 0.88
N GLU A 148 1.66 -37.63 -0.39
CA GLU A 148 0.48 -37.56 -1.28
C GLU A 148 -0.81 -38.11 -0.65
N GLU A 149 -0.78 -39.34 -0.15
CA GLU A 149 -1.95 -40.04 0.39
C GLU A 149 -2.60 -39.28 1.56
N LYS A 150 -1.76 -38.69 2.44
CA LYS A 150 -2.21 -37.92 3.61
C LYS A 150 -2.65 -36.51 3.18
N ASN A 151 -1.93 -35.90 2.25
CA ASN A 151 -2.26 -34.60 1.68
C ASN A 151 -3.62 -34.61 0.97
N GLU A 152 -3.93 -35.63 0.17
CA GLU A 152 -5.24 -35.79 -0.48
C GLU A 152 -6.38 -36.04 0.51
N LYS A 153 -6.12 -36.77 1.60
CA LYS A 153 -7.10 -36.94 2.70
C LYS A 153 -7.37 -35.63 3.43
N LEU A 154 -6.31 -34.90 3.80
CA LEU A 154 -6.42 -33.57 4.44
C LEU A 154 -7.19 -32.59 3.55
N LYS A 155 -6.86 -32.53 2.26
CA LYS A 155 -7.54 -31.67 1.28
C LYS A 155 -9.03 -31.96 1.22
N LYS A 156 -9.45 -33.21 1.01
CA LYS A 156 -10.88 -33.59 0.93
C LYS A 156 -11.63 -33.30 2.23
N LEU A 157 -10.98 -33.50 3.38
CA LEU A 157 -11.51 -33.18 4.71
C LEU A 157 -11.75 -31.67 4.91
N CYS A 158 -10.92 -30.83 4.31
CA CYS A 158 -11.04 -29.37 4.37
C CYS A 158 -11.97 -28.78 3.29
N GLU A 159 -11.94 -29.32 2.07
CA GLU A 159 -12.89 -29.00 1.00
C GLU A 159 -14.33 -29.32 1.43
N GLY A 160 -14.55 -30.47 2.09
CA GLY A 160 -15.83 -30.84 2.72
C GLY A 160 -16.27 -29.92 3.88
N LYS A 161 -15.45 -28.95 4.27
CA LYS A 161 -15.73 -27.91 5.28
C LYS A 161 -15.73 -26.50 4.67
N ASN A 162 -15.70 -26.38 3.34
CA ASN A 162 -15.52 -25.14 2.58
C ASN A 162 -14.23 -24.36 2.91
N ILE A 163 -13.17 -25.04 3.37
CA ILE A 163 -11.87 -24.44 3.67
C ILE A 163 -10.88 -24.80 2.55
N THR A 164 -10.60 -23.82 1.69
CA THR A 164 -9.59 -23.91 0.63
C THR A 164 -8.40 -23.00 0.94
N TYR A 165 -7.17 -23.52 0.87
CA TYR A 165 -5.99 -22.65 0.83
C TYR A 165 -5.84 -22.03 -0.55
N ARG A 166 -5.52 -20.74 -0.57
CA ARG A 166 -4.97 -20.05 -1.73
C ARG A 166 -3.56 -19.62 -1.34
N PRO A 167 -2.51 -19.96 -2.11
CA PRO A 167 -1.18 -19.42 -1.86
C PRO A 167 -1.20 -17.89 -1.90
N PRO A 168 -0.23 -17.21 -1.26
CA PRO A 168 -0.05 -15.78 -1.46
C PRO A 168 0.14 -15.51 -2.95
N VAL A 169 -0.78 -14.74 -3.54
CA VAL A 169 -0.67 -14.24 -4.91
C VAL A 169 -0.70 -12.72 -4.82
N LYS A 170 0.42 -12.09 -5.20
CA LYS A 170 0.48 -10.67 -5.50
C LYS A 170 0.17 -10.53 -6.97
N ASP A 171 -0.90 -9.83 -7.32
CA ASP A 171 -1.26 -9.58 -8.72
C ASP A 171 -0.08 -8.89 -9.43
N PHE A 172 0.29 -9.40 -10.62
CA PHE A 172 1.45 -8.89 -11.34
C PHE A 172 1.22 -7.45 -11.79
N ASN A 173 2.06 -6.54 -11.32
CA ASN A 173 2.01 -5.13 -11.63
C ASN A 173 3.42 -4.64 -12.03
N PRO A 174 3.67 -4.24 -13.29
CA PRO A 174 4.99 -3.87 -13.79
C PRO A 174 5.78 -2.86 -12.95
N ILE A 175 5.12 -1.97 -12.22
CA ILE A 175 5.73 -0.91 -11.40
C ILE A 175 6.00 -1.31 -9.94
N GLU A 176 5.52 -2.49 -9.53
CA GLU A 176 5.72 -3.05 -8.20
C GLU A 176 6.95 -3.97 -8.16
N PRO A 177 7.63 -4.11 -7.00
CA PRO A 177 8.63 -5.16 -6.86
C PRO A 177 7.94 -6.52 -6.88
N GLU A 178 8.67 -7.53 -7.36
CA GLU A 178 8.29 -8.93 -7.20
C GLU A 178 8.08 -9.29 -5.71
N MET A 179 7.39 -10.40 -5.46
CA MET A 179 7.14 -10.89 -4.12
C MET A 179 8.48 -11.18 -3.41
N THR A 180 8.63 -10.73 -2.16
CA THR A 180 9.82 -11.10 -1.39
C THR A 180 9.69 -12.51 -0.83
N LEU A 181 10.79 -13.21 -0.57
CA LEU A 181 10.77 -14.56 0.03
C LEU A 181 9.88 -14.67 1.28
N LEU A 182 9.80 -13.62 2.09
CA LEU A 182 8.96 -13.59 3.29
C LEU A 182 7.46 -13.52 2.99
N GLU A 183 7.10 -13.01 1.82
CA GLU A 183 5.73 -12.94 1.31
C GLU A 183 5.39 -14.20 0.49
N GLU A 184 6.35 -14.78 -0.24
CA GLU A 184 6.19 -16.08 -0.94
C GLU A 184 5.86 -17.22 0.01
N ILE A 185 6.47 -17.23 1.20
CA ILE A 185 6.21 -18.24 2.25
C ILE A 185 5.05 -17.86 3.18
N ASP A 186 4.48 -16.67 3.02
CA ASP A 186 3.50 -16.05 3.93
C ASP A 186 3.91 -16.07 5.41
N LEU A 187 5.11 -15.56 5.71
CA LEU A 187 5.71 -15.64 7.04
C LEU A 187 4.88 -14.90 8.10
N GLU A 188 4.26 -13.76 7.77
CA GLU A 188 3.54 -12.97 8.76
C GLU A 188 2.20 -13.61 9.14
N ASN A 189 1.48 -14.29 8.23
CA ASN A 189 0.30 -15.05 8.65
C ASN A 189 0.68 -16.34 9.40
N LEU A 190 1.79 -17.00 9.05
CA LEU A 190 2.38 -18.05 9.88
C LEU A 190 2.66 -17.54 11.30
N TYR A 191 3.34 -16.40 11.44
CA TYR A 191 3.68 -15.81 12.73
C TYR A 191 2.43 -15.33 13.49
N LYS A 192 1.39 -14.80 12.84
CA LYS A 192 0.07 -14.56 13.47
C LYS A 192 -0.52 -15.85 14.05
N GLY A 193 -0.48 -16.96 13.31
CA GLY A 193 -0.91 -18.27 13.78
C GLY A 193 -0.11 -18.75 15.00
N GLY A 194 1.21 -18.66 14.96
CA GLY A 194 2.04 -19.00 16.14
C GLY A 194 1.74 -18.13 17.36
N ARG A 195 1.57 -16.82 17.16
CA ARG A 195 1.22 -15.87 18.23
C ARG A 195 -0.18 -16.16 18.82
N SER A 196 -1.14 -16.67 18.04
CA SER A 196 -2.45 -17.10 18.56
C SER A 196 -2.38 -18.43 19.32
N ARG A 197 -1.44 -19.33 18.96
CA ARG A 197 -1.11 -20.54 19.75
C ARG A 197 -0.21 -20.27 20.98
N GLY A 198 0.07 -19.00 21.28
CA GLY A 198 0.82 -18.56 22.46
C GLY A 198 2.34 -18.42 22.30
N LEU A 199 2.89 -18.51 21.08
CA LEU A 199 4.31 -18.28 20.86
C LEU A 199 4.66 -16.78 20.85
N ILE A 200 5.84 -16.44 21.41
CA ILE A 200 6.45 -15.12 21.21
C ILE A 200 7.36 -15.20 19.98
N LEU A 201 7.08 -14.36 18.98
CA LEU A 201 7.63 -14.43 17.62
C LEU A 201 7.83 -13.04 17.02
N GLY A 202 9.08 -12.69 16.75
CA GLY A 202 9.48 -11.47 16.06
C GLY A 202 10.91 -11.55 15.54
N ALA A 203 11.22 -10.67 14.59
CA ALA A 203 12.58 -10.45 14.12
C ALA A 203 13.41 -9.71 15.18
N LEU A 204 14.69 -10.05 15.28
CA LEU A 204 15.68 -9.32 16.07
C LEU A 204 16.99 -9.30 15.26
N GLU A 205 17.70 -8.18 15.25
CA GLU A 205 19.01 -8.11 14.64
C GLU A 205 20.02 -8.96 15.45
N LYS A 206 20.81 -9.78 14.75
CA LYS A 206 21.76 -10.71 15.35
C LYS A 206 23.16 -10.29 14.94
N THR A 207 24.03 -9.98 15.89
CA THR A 207 25.37 -9.48 15.58
C THR A 207 26.29 -10.65 15.17
N LEU A 208 27.34 -10.33 14.40
CA LEU A 208 28.45 -11.25 14.14
C LEU A 208 29.02 -11.90 15.42
N ASN A 209 28.98 -11.22 16.58
CA ASN A 209 29.44 -11.80 17.85
C ASN A 209 28.52 -12.94 18.33
N ASP A 210 27.20 -12.78 18.17
CA ASP A 210 26.20 -13.73 18.67
C ASP A 210 26.24 -15.02 17.84
N MET A 211 26.23 -14.87 16.52
CA MET A 211 26.32 -15.97 15.57
C MET A 211 27.62 -16.77 15.76
N LEU A 212 28.76 -16.10 16.01
CA LEU A 212 30.03 -16.77 16.33
C LEU A 212 30.04 -17.41 17.73
N THR A 213 29.39 -16.80 18.72
CA THR A 213 29.28 -17.37 20.08
C THR A 213 28.50 -18.69 20.06
N PHE A 214 27.35 -18.72 19.38
CA PHE A 214 26.55 -19.94 19.24
C PHE A 214 27.26 -21.06 18.45
N LEU A 215 27.97 -20.69 17.37
CA LEU A 215 28.76 -21.62 16.55
C LEU A 215 29.95 -22.23 17.31
N THR A 216 30.50 -21.53 18.31
CA THR A 216 31.69 -21.97 19.05
C THR A 216 31.36 -23.13 20.00
N PRO A 217 31.89 -24.35 19.80
CA PRO A 217 31.45 -25.52 20.56
C PRO A 217 31.75 -25.45 22.07
N TYR A 218 30.81 -25.89 22.90
CA TYR A 218 30.86 -25.87 24.37
C TYR A 218 32.23 -26.22 24.98
N THR A 219 32.74 -25.36 25.86
CA THR A 219 33.92 -25.59 26.72
C THR A 219 34.00 -24.54 27.82
N ARG A 220 34.78 -24.82 28.87
CA ARG A 220 35.27 -23.77 29.79
C ARG A 220 35.98 -22.67 28.98
N VAL A 221 35.75 -21.40 29.36
CA VAL A 221 36.15 -20.15 28.67
C VAL A 221 37.58 -20.16 28.09
N ILE A 222 38.52 -20.83 28.78
CA ILE A 222 39.96 -20.94 28.47
C ILE A 222 40.24 -21.26 26.98
N ASN A 223 39.42 -22.10 26.33
CA ASN A 223 39.66 -22.55 24.94
C ASN A 223 38.73 -21.91 23.90
N MET A 224 37.95 -20.88 24.27
CA MET A 224 36.90 -20.31 23.40
C MET A 224 37.48 -19.66 22.14
N GLY A 225 38.55 -18.86 22.27
CA GLY A 225 39.20 -18.18 21.15
C GLY A 225 39.74 -19.16 20.09
N THR A 226 40.40 -20.25 20.49
CA THR A 226 40.93 -21.27 19.57
C THR A 226 39.80 -21.98 18.81
N LYS A 227 38.71 -22.34 19.50
CA LYS A 227 37.54 -22.95 18.83
C LYS A 227 36.86 -22.00 17.85
N CYS A 228 36.77 -20.71 18.18
CA CYS A 228 36.24 -19.68 17.28
C CYS A 228 37.09 -19.55 16.00
N LYS A 229 38.43 -19.66 16.08
CA LYS A 229 39.30 -19.75 14.89
C LYS A 229 38.96 -20.98 14.05
N ASN A 230 38.99 -22.18 14.65
CA ASN A 230 38.68 -23.43 13.94
C ASN A 230 37.30 -23.41 13.23
N VAL A 231 36.29 -22.76 13.82
CA VAL A 231 34.97 -22.54 13.19
C VAL A 231 35.08 -21.65 11.96
N LEU A 232 35.82 -20.55 12.02
CA LEU A 232 36.05 -19.65 10.88
C LEU A 232 36.87 -20.35 9.79
N ASP A 233 38.00 -20.96 10.15
CA ASP A 233 38.90 -21.67 9.24
C ASP A 233 38.19 -22.77 8.45
N THR A 234 37.20 -23.45 9.05
CA THR A 234 36.42 -24.52 8.39
C THR A 234 35.14 -24.03 7.70
N LYS A 235 34.41 -23.06 8.25
CA LYS A 235 33.09 -22.64 7.73
C LYS A 235 33.08 -21.35 6.91
N CYS A 236 34.17 -20.58 6.85
CA CYS A 236 34.18 -19.27 6.20
C CYS A 236 33.66 -19.28 4.74
N THR A 237 33.94 -20.32 3.94
CA THR A 237 33.44 -20.46 2.57
C THR A 237 31.90 -20.40 2.48
N TYR A 238 31.20 -20.99 3.45
CA TYR A 238 29.75 -20.93 3.56
C TYR A 238 29.30 -19.61 4.24
N LEU A 239 29.92 -19.24 5.37
CA LEU A 239 29.53 -18.04 6.14
C LEU A 239 29.64 -16.74 5.33
N LYS A 240 30.61 -16.63 4.38
CA LYS A 240 30.71 -15.54 3.39
C LYS A 240 29.44 -15.27 2.59
N SER A 241 28.54 -16.26 2.49
CA SER A 241 27.28 -16.15 1.77
C SER A 241 26.06 -15.92 2.67
N ILE A 242 26.21 -15.93 4.00
CA ILE A 242 25.10 -15.80 4.97
C ILE A 242 24.95 -14.37 5.50
N SER A 243 26.06 -13.65 5.74
CA SER A 243 26.01 -12.21 6.04
C SER A 243 27.20 -11.45 5.45
N SER A 244 27.01 -10.14 5.23
CA SER A 244 28.07 -9.21 4.84
C SER A 244 29.17 -9.10 5.89
N GLU A 245 28.82 -9.18 7.18
CA GLU A 245 29.78 -9.15 8.28
C GLU A 245 30.70 -10.38 8.27
N PHE A 246 30.14 -11.57 8.05
CA PHE A 246 30.91 -12.80 7.86
C PHE A 246 31.77 -12.72 6.59
N LYS A 247 31.23 -12.14 5.50
CA LYS A 247 32.01 -11.93 4.27
C LYS A 247 33.26 -11.10 4.55
N GLU A 248 33.10 -9.95 5.19
CA GLU A 248 34.21 -9.06 5.53
C GLU A 248 35.24 -9.73 6.45
N LEU A 249 34.79 -10.41 7.51
CA LEU A 249 35.66 -11.12 8.44
C LEU A 249 36.49 -12.20 7.74
N CYS A 250 35.85 -13.01 6.91
CA CYS A 250 36.43 -14.13 6.16
C CYS A 250 37.22 -13.72 4.90
N GLU A 251 37.22 -12.44 4.53
CA GLU A 251 38.07 -11.87 3.47
C GLU A 251 39.28 -11.14 4.05
N LYS A 252 39.15 -10.55 5.24
CA LYS A 252 40.25 -9.85 5.94
C LYS A 252 41.07 -10.75 6.88
N ASN A 253 40.70 -12.04 7.04
CA ASN A 253 41.32 -13.02 7.94
C ASN A 253 41.52 -12.53 9.39
N LYS A 254 40.66 -11.62 9.89
CA LYS A 254 40.76 -10.97 11.22
C LYS A 254 40.32 -11.86 12.40
N TYR A 255 40.50 -13.17 12.28
CA TYR A 255 40.00 -14.16 13.26
C TYR A 255 40.68 -13.98 14.63
N GLU A 256 41.97 -13.66 14.63
CA GLU A 256 42.80 -13.41 15.81
C GLU A 256 42.25 -12.32 16.73
N GLU A 257 41.71 -11.25 16.14
CA GLU A 257 41.12 -10.10 16.83
C GLU A 257 39.70 -10.43 17.29
N LYS A 258 38.85 -10.88 16.35
CA LYS A 258 37.43 -11.13 16.60
C LYS A 258 37.17 -12.22 17.65
N CYS A 259 37.96 -13.29 17.65
CA CYS A 259 37.84 -14.38 18.62
C CYS A 259 38.34 -14.01 20.03
N LYS A 260 39.16 -12.96 20.19
CA LYS A 260 39.56 -12.42 21.50
C LYS A 260 38.41 -11.64 22.15
N ASP A 261 37.60 -10.92 21.38
CA ASP A 261 36.43 -10.22 21.92
C ASP A 261 35.33 -11.18 22.38
N ILE A 262 35.05 -12.24 21.62
CA ILE A 262 34.11 -13.30 22.02
C ILE A 262 34.55 -13.98 23.33
N SER A 263 35.86 -14.05 23.61
CA SER A 263 36.40 -14.60 24.85
C SER A 263 36.12 -13.72 26.09
N LYS A 264 35.58 -12.51 25.93
CA LYS A 264 35.17 -11.59 27.03
C LYS A 264 33.73 -11.84 27.52
N MET A 265 33.14 -12.98 27.19
CA MET A 265 31.72 -13.34 27.44
C MET A 265 31.24 -13.20 28.90
N THR A 266 32.15 -13.19 29.89
CA THR A 266 31.84 -13.07 31.31
C THR A 266 30.91 -11.89 31.63
N ASP A 267 31.12 -10.72 31.04
CA ASP A 267 30.29 -9.53 31.27
C ASP A 267 28.84 -9.72 30.79
N ARG A 268 28.64 -10.31 29.60
CA ARG A 268 27.30 -10.65 29.08
C ARG A 268 26.60 -11.68 29.96
N CYS A 269 27.29 -12.75 30.37
CA CYS A 269 26.74 -13.74 31.30
C CYS A 269 26.33 -13.12 32.64
N THR A 270 27.11 -12.17 33.17
CA THR A 270 26.76 -11.44 34.41
C THR A 270 25.54 -10.54 34.21
N LYS A 271 25.50 -9.75 33.12
CA LYS A 271 24.34 -8.89 32.80
C LYS A 271 23.05 -9.69 32.59
N LEU A 272 23.13 -10.82 31.90
CA LEU A 272 22.01 -11.73 31.72
C LEU A 272 21.50 -12.28 33.07
N ARG A 273 22.40 -12.68 33.98
CA ARG A 273 22.02 -13.08 35.36
C ARG A 273 21.33 -11.97 36.14
N ILE A 274 21.86 -10.73 36.09
CA ILE A 274 21.21 -9.58 36.73
C ILE A 274 19.78 -9.41 36.18
N ARG A 275 19.62 -9.47 34.85
CA ARG A 275 18.31 -9.32 34.19
C ARG A 275 17.34 -10.43 34.58
N LEU A 276 17.75 -11.70 34.52
CA LEU A 276 16.91 -12.86 34.88
C LEU A 276 16.41 -12.80 36.35
N TYR A 277 17.27 -12.36 37.26
CA TYR A 277 16.92 -12.18 38.68
C TYR A 277 15.96 -10.99 38.86
N VAL A 278 16.24 -9.83 38.26
CA VAL A 278 15.37 -8.64 38.31
C VAL A 278 13.99 -8.88 37.67
N ASP A 279 13.92 -9.67 36.59
CA ASP A 279 12.66 -10.05 35.94
C ASP A 279 11.84 -11.09 36.74
N GLY A 280 12.41 -11.70 37.78
CA GLY A 280 11.75 -12.76 38.56
C GLY A 280 11.67 -14.11 37.84
N THR A 281 12.69 -14.45 37.05
CA THR A 281 12.83 -15.76 36.37
C THR A 281 13.96 -16.62 36.97
N SER A 282 14.68 -16.06 37.95
CA SER A 282 15.81 -16.66 38.67
C SER A 282 15.63 -16.36 40.16
N THR A 283 15.89 -17.36 41.02
CA THR A 283 15.79 -17.21 42.49
C THR A 283 17.11 -16.79 43.14
N GLU A 284 18.23 -17.03 42.47
CA GLU A 284 19.58 -16.85 43.00
C GLU A 284 20.49 -16.19 41.96
N PHE A 285 21.30 -15.22 42.39
CA PHE A 285 22.14 -14.45 41.46
C PHE A 285 23.45 -15.17 41.06
N GLU A 286 24.10 -15.87 42.00
CA GLU A 286 25.43 -16.45 41.78
C GLU A 286 25.41 -17.96 41.49
N ASP A 287 24.51 -18.70 42.12
CA ASP A 287 24.41 -20.17 42.07
C ASP A 287 23.45 -20.67 40.97
N ARG A 288 22.61 -21.67 41.25
CA ARG A 288 21.65 -22.25 40.29
C ARG A 288 20.24 -22.00 40.78
N SER A 289 19.48 -21.24 40.01
CA SER A 289 18.10 -20.93 40.37
C SER A 289 17.26 -22.20 40.54
N GLU A 290 16.34 -22.17 41.50
CA GLU A 290 15.32 -23.20 41.62
C GLU A 290 14.32 -23.13 40.46
N SER A 291 13.62 -24.23 40.23
CA SER A 291 12.52 -24.27 39.27
C SER A 291 11.28 -23.65 39.90
N LEU A 292 10.79 -22.53 39.35
CA LEU A 292 9.63 -21.80 39.84
C LEU A 292 8.31 -22.56 39.56
N SER A 293 7.32 -22.47 40.45
CA SER A 293 5.96 -22.98 40.17
C SER A 293 5.22 -22.04 39.22
N TYR A 294 4.19 -22.55 38.54
CA TYR A 294 3.43 -21.77 37.57
C TYR A 294 2.93 -20.44 38.14
N ASP A 295 2.50 -20.42 39.41
CA ASP A 295 1.99 -19.22 40.07
C ASP A 295 3.09 -18.18 40.32
N GLU A 296 4.30 -18.63 40.72
CA GLU A 296 5.49 -17.82 41.01
C GLU A 296 6.13 -17.20 39.75
N LEU A 297 5.94 -17.81 38.58
CA LEU A 297 6.46 -17.28 37.31
C LEU A 297 6.01 -15.83 37.07
N SER A 298 6.98 -14.94 36.93
CA SER A 298 6.75 -13.52 36.61
C SER A 298 6.03 -13.32 35.26
N THR A 299 5.37 -12.17 35.09
CA THR A 299 4.69 -11.76 33.85
C THR A 299 4.84 -10.26 33.56
N SER A 300 5.76 -9.57 34.24
CA SER A 300 5.89 -8.10 34.25
C SER A 300 6.72 -7.51 33.10
N PHE A 301 7.68 -8.27 32.59
CA PHE A 301 8.39 -7.97 31.33
C PHE A 301 7.41 -7.87 30.16
N THR A 302 7.73 -7.11 29.10
CA THR A 302 6.87 -7.02 27.90
C THR A 302 7.09 -8.17 26.90
N GLU A 303 6.34 -8.21 25.79
CA GLU A 303 6.60 -9.23 24.74
C GLU A 303 7.96 -9.02 24.06
N ASN A 304 8.36 -7.77 23.82
CA ASN A 304 9.69 -7.44 23.30
C ASN A 304 10.79 -7.86 24.28
N GLU A 305 10.65 -7.55 25.58
CA GLU A 305 11.64 -7.95 26.59
C GLU A 305 11.78 -9.47 26.70
N CYS A 306 10.68 -10.23 26.56
CA CYS A 306 10.73 -11.69 26.44
C CYS A 306 11.58 -12.13 25.23
N LEU A 307 11.32 -11.57 24.05
CA LEU A 307 12.02 -11.92 22.81
C LEU A 307 13.51 -11.60 22.90
N GLU A 308 13.87 -10.44 23.45
CA GLU A 308 15.25 -10.01 23.69
C GLU A 308 15.99 -10.92 24.67
N VAL A 309 15.43 -11.19 25.85
CA VAL A 309 16.10 -12.01 26.88
C VAL A 309 16.17 -13.48 26.44
N MET A 310 15.15 -14.02 25.78
CA MET A 310 15.20 -15.35 25.16
C MET A 310 16.29 -15.44 24.08
N SER A 311 16.45 -14.39 23.26
CA SER A 311 17.48 -14.30 22.21
C SER A 311 18.88 -14.26 22.81
N GLU A 312 19.17 -13.32 23.72
CA GLU A 312 20.48 -13.23 24.40
C GLU A 312 20.87 -14.57 25.02
N PHE A 313 19.92 -15.17 25.74
CA PHE A 313 20.08 -16.46 26.38
C PHE A 313 20.38 -17.59 25.37
N PHE A 314 19.68 -17.63 24.23
CA PHE A 314 19.88 -18.63 23.18
C PHE A 314 21.33 -18.66 22.64
N PHE A 315 21.94 -17.49 22.40
CA PHE A 315 23.32 -17.44 21.91
C PHE A 315 24.35 -17.70 23.02
N ILE A 316 24.24 -17.08 24.20
CA ILE A 316 25.34 -17.10 25.19
C ILE A 316 25.29 -18.23 26.21
N ARG A 317 24.15 -18.92 26.40
CA ARG A 317 24.02 -19.99 27.43
C ARG A 317 25.02 -21.13 27.27
N ARG A 318 25.48 -21.44 26.06
CA ARG A 318 26.54 -22.44 25.81
C ARG A 318 27.93 -22.02 26.33
N SER A 319 28.11 -20.78 26.75
CA SER A 319 29.40 -20.17 27.10
C SER A 319 29.52 -19.73 28.56
N CYS A 320 28.41 -19.62 29.29
CA CYS A 320 28.40 -19.24 30.69
C CYS A 320 28.86 -20.40 31.60
N LYS A 321 29.55 -20.08 32.71
CA LYS A 321 30.26 -21.09 33.55
C LYS A 321 29.36 -22.05 34.32
N ALA A 322 28.15 -21.63 34.70
CA ALA A 322 27.16 -22.47 35.38
C ALA A 322 26.08 -22.91 34.39
N ASN A 323 25.53 -24.11 34.57
CA ASN A 323 24.47 -24.62 33.71
C ASN A 323 23.12 -23.98 34.08
N MET A 324 22.74 -22.92 33.36
CA MET A 324 21.53 -22.13 33.61
C MET A 324 20.24 -22.81 33.07
N ASP A 325 20.13 -24.14 33.17
CA ASP A 325 19.00 -24.90 32.61
C ASP A 325 17.65 -24.55 33.27
N ASN A 326 17.65 -24.18 34.55
CA ASN A 326 16.43 -23.86 35.29
C ASN A 326 15.95 -22.45 34.96
N GLU A 327 16.86 -21.47 34.93
CA GLU A 327 16.62 -20.10 34.48
C GLU A 327 16.00 -20.08 33.08
N TYR A 328 16.49 -20.93 32.16
CA TYR A 328 15.92 -21.04 30.83
C TYR A 328 14.48 -21.55 30.84
N ARG A 329 14.22 -22.60 31.64
CA ARG A 329 12.88 -23.20 31.77
C ARG A 329 11.91 -22.20 32.39
N ASN A 330 12.32 -21.53 33.46
CA ASN A 330 11.58 -20.47 34.12
C ASN A 330 11.25 -19.34 33.12
N LEU A 331 12.24 -18.80 32.39
CA LEU A 331 12.05 -17.75 31.39
C LEU A 331 11.05 -18.15 30.30
N ILE A 332 11.25 -19.32 29.67
CA ILE A 332 10.38 -19.82 28.60
C ILE A 332 8.94 -20.03 29.11
N GLN A 333 8.76 -20.62 30.29
CA GLN A 333 7.44 -20.81 30.89
C GLN A 333 6.79 -19.48 31.28
N ALA A 334 7.55 -18.52 31.82
CA ALA A 334 7.08 -17.19 32.20
C ALA A 334 6.59 -16.40 30.97
N CYS A 335 7.37 -16.42 29.89
CA CYS A 335 6.99 -15.85 28.59
C CYS A 335 5.75 -16.54 28.00
N TYR A 336 5.65 -17.87 28.05
CA TYR A 336 4.47 -18.60 27.57
C TYR A 336 3.22 -18.31 28.42
N LYS A 337 3.34 -18.32 29.75
CA LYS A 337 2.28 -17.93 30.71
C LYS A 337 1.77 -16.52 30.42
N LYS A 338 2.67 -15.56 30.24
CA LYS A 338 2.33 -14.18 29.87
C LYS A 338 1.48 -14.15 28.60
N LYS A 339 1.92 -14.83 27.53
CA LYS A 339 1.23 -14.81 26.24
C LYS A 339 -0.16 -15.45 26.31
N GLN A 340 -0.29 -16.56 27.05
CA GLN A 340 -1.59 -17.20 27.27
C GLN A 340 -2.54 -16.35 28.13
N ASP A 341 -2.03 -15.69 29.19
CA ASP A 341 -2.84 -14.77 29.99
C ASP A 341 -3.32 -13.56 29.14
N GLN A 342 -2.48 -13.02 28.25
CA GLN A 342 -2.85 -11.96 27.29
C GLN A 342 -3.94 -12.42 26.30
N LEU A 343 -3.83 -13.63 25.75
CA LEU A 343 -4.82 -14.21 24.82
C LEU A 343 -6.16 -14.42 25.53
N PHE A 344 -6.15 -14.95 26.77
CA PHE A 344 -7.35 -15.13 27.58
C PHE A 344 -8.02 -13.79 27.93
N ILE A 345 -7.25 -12.76 28.31
CA ILE A 345 -7.79 -11.41 28.55
C ILE A 345 -8.46 -10.84 27.28
N LYS A 346 -7.85 -11.04 26.10
CA LYS A 346 -8.44 -10.61 24.82
C LYS A 346 -9.75 -11.35 24.50
N LEU A 347 -9.90 -12.60 24.93
CA LEU A 347 -11.12 -13.40 24.80
C LEU A 347 -12.24 -12.93 25.75
N ILE A 348 -11.93 -12.63 27.02
CA ILE A 348 -12.90 -12.13 28.01
C ILE A 348 -13.36 -10.70 27.68
N GLY A 349 -12.49 -9.88 27.08
CA GLY A 349 -12.87 -8.70 26.30
C GLY A 349 -12.89 -7.35 27.04
N SER A 350 -13.42 -6.33 26.34
CA SER A 350 -13.30 -4.90 26.68
C SER A 350 -13.81 -4.48 28.06
N GLU A 351 -14.69 -5.28 28.67
CA GLU A 351 -15.26 -5.01 30.00
C GLU A 351 -14.21 -5.07 31.11
N LEU A 352 -13.20 -5.95 31.00
CA LEU A 352 -12.09 -5.97 31.95
C LEU A 352 -11.27 -4.69 31.86
N TYR A 353 -10.91 -4.23 30.65
CA TYR A 353 -10.10 -3.02 30.47
C TYR A 353 -10.77 -1.76 31.06
N LYS A 354 -12.11 -1.66 30.99
CA LYS A 354 -12.88 -0.57 31.59
C LYS A 354 -12.75 -0.49 33.12
N LEU A 355 -12.38 -1.58 33.81
CA LEU A 355 -12.16 -1.60 35.26
C LEU A 355 -10.98 -0.73 35.72
N ASN A 356 -10.02 -0.43 34.84
CA ASN A 356 -8.88 0.42 35.16
C ASN A 356 -9.28 1.89 35.45
N LYS A 357 -10.56 2.25 35.21
CA LYS A 357 -11.15 3.56 35.56
C LYS A 357 -11.70 3.63 36.99
N LEU A 358 -11.65 2.53 37.75
CA LEU A 358 -12.13 2.49 39.14
C LEU A 358 -11.02 2.88 40.11
N GLU A 359 -11.33 3.78 41.02
CA GLU A 359 -10.38 4.30 42.03
C GLU A 359 -10.09 3.29 43.15
N SER A 360 -11.05 2.42 43.50
CA SER A 360 -10.88 1.40 44.53
C SER A 360 -10.31 0.10 43.97
N ASN A 361 -9.15 -0.32 44.48
CA ASN A 361 -8.51 -1.58 44.11
C ASN A 361 -9.34 -2.82 44.49
N ASP A 362 -9.96 -2.83 45.68
CA ASP A 362 -10.80 -3.95 46.10
C ASP A 362 -12.07 -4.06 45.26
N GLU A 363 -12.68 -2.93 44.88
CA GLU A 363 -13.85 -2.92 44.01
C GLU A 363 -13.49 -3.39 42.59
N ARG A 364 -12.36 -2.89 42.05
CA ARG A 364 -11.76 -3.31 40.78
C ARG A 364 -11.50 -4.82 40.77
N PHE A 365 -10.91 -5.35 41.83
CA PHE A 365 -10.57 -6.77 41.97
C PHE A 365 -11.80 -7.68 42.07
N ASN A 366 -12.82 -7.28 42.84
CA ASN A 366 -14.07 -8.03 42.97
C ASN A 366 -14.92 -7.98 41.70
N LYS A 367 -14.98 -6.83 41.00
CA LYS A 367 -15.62 -6.71 39.68
C LYS A 367 -14.89 -7.52 38.61
N CYS A 368 -13.55 -7.53 38.62
CA CYS A 368 -12.76 -8.36 37.71
C CYS A 368 -13.11 -9.85 37.83
N GLN A 369 -13.10 -10.39 39.06
CA GLN A 369 -13.43 -11.81 39.28
C GLN A 369 -14.85 -12.15 38.82
N ARG A 370 -15.81 -11.24 39.04
CA ARG A 370 -17.19 -11.39 38.54
C ARG A 370 -17.24 -11.43 37.01
N ILE A 371 -16.62 -10.47 36.33
CA ILE A 371 -16.64 -10.40 34.85
C ILE A 371 -15.95 -11.62 34.23
N VAL A 372 -14.83 -12.09 34.81
CA VAL A 372 -14.21 -13.35 34.35
C VAL A 372 -15.20 -14.52 34.48
N LEU A 373 -15.84 -14.71 35.64
CA LEU A 373 -16.81 -15.78 35.85
C LEU A 373 -18.04 -15.68 34.94
N GLU A 374 -18.61 -14.48 34.76
CA GLU A 374 -19.78 -14.22 33.90
C GLU A 374 -19.46 -14.53 32.43
N LYS A 375 -18.34 -14.04 31.90
CA LYS A 375 -17.92 -14.36 30.52
C LYS A 375 -17.58 -15.84 30.36
N CYS A 376 -16.90 -16.44 31.33
CA CYS A 376 -16.60 -17.87 31.35
C CYS A 376 -17.84 -18.77 31.33
N ALA A 377 -18.95 -18.33 31.94
CA ALA A 377 -20.23 -19.04 31.85
C ALA A 377 -20.89 -18.94 30.47
N THR A 378 -20.51 -17.95 29.64
CA THR A 378 -20.99 -17.77 28.25
C THR A 378 -20.10 -18.41 27.19
N LEU A 379 -18.89 -18.86 27.54
CA LEU A 379 -18.00 -19.56 26.62
C LEU A 379 -18.41 -21.04 26.55
N GLU A 380 -18.58 -21.57 25.33
CA GLU A 380 -18.73 -23.02 25.15
C GLU A 380 -17.46 -23.73 25.63
N ASN A 381 -17.58 -24.56 26.68
CA ASN A 381 -16.45 -25.19 27.38
C ASN A 381 -15.78 -26.35 26.59
N ASN A 382 -15.75 -26.24 25.26
CA ASN A 382 -15.10 -27.16 24.33
C ASN A 382 -13.56 -27.06 24.37
N ASN A 383 -13.00 -25.99 24.97
CA ASN A 383 -11.57 -25.81 25.19
C ASN A 383 -11.25 -25.81 26.69
N VAL A 384 -10.47 -26.81 27.11
CA VAL A 384 -10.18 -27.07 28.53
C VAL A 384 -9.10 -26.13 29.10
N ASP A 385 -8.24 -25.49 28.30
CA ASP A 385 -7.34 -24.45 28.83
C ASP A 385 -8.13 -23.21 29.26
N ILE A 386 -9.08 -22.77 28.42
CA ILE A 386 -10.01 -21.69 28.74
C ILE A 386 -10.79 -22.04 30.01
N PHE A 387 -11.35 -23.25 30.11
CA PHE A 387 -12.04 -23.71 31.32
C PHE A 387 -11.15 -23.68 32.58
N LEU A 388 -9.91 -24.18 32.52
CA LEU A 388 -9.00 -24.19 33.67
C LEU A 388 -8.54 -22.78 34.09
N ARG A 389 -8.47 -21.84 33.15
CA ARG A 389 -8.30 -20.40 33.44
C ARG A 389 -9.53 -19.79 34.10
N CYS A 390 -10.72 -20.17 33.63
CA CYS A 390 -12.00 -19.78 34.23
C CYS A 390 -12.19 -20.26 35.68
N LEU A 391 -11.52 -21.35 36.09
CA LEU A 391 -11.47 -21.79 37.49
C LEU A 391 -10.54 -20.96 38.39
N ARG A 392 -9.68 -20.10 37.82
CA ARG A 392 -8.64 -19.31 38.53
C ARG A 392 -8.85 -17.78 38.41
N PRO A 393 -10.07 -17.21 38.55
CA PRO A 393 -10.32 -15.79 38.29
C PRO A 393 -9.52 -14.87 39.22
N LYS A 394 -9.30 -15.29 40.48
CA LYS A 394 -8.50 -14.57 41.48
C LYS A 394 -7.09 -14.27 40.98
N GLU A 395 -6.41 -15.27 40.42
CA GLU A 395 -5.04 -15.13 39.89
C GLU A 395 -4.98 -14.20 38.70
N ILE A 396 -5.91 -14.37 37.75
CA ILE A 396 -5.96 -13.60 36.52
C ILE A 396 -6.16 -12.12 36.86
N CYS A 397 -7.06 -11.83 37.81
CA CYS A 397 -7.28 -10.47 38.31
C CYS A 397 -6.10 -9.88 39.10
N LEU A 398 -5.28 -10.69 39.78
CA LEU A 398 -4.03 -10.22 40.42
C LEU A 398 -2.93 -9.90 39.40
N ARG A 399 -2.93 -10.56 38.22
CA ARG A 399 -1.96 -10.31 37.14
C ARG A 399 -2.45 -9.28 36.11
N PHE A 400 -3.76 -9.02 36.05
CA PHE A 400 -4.44 -8.20 35.04
C PHE A 400 -3.83 -6.81 34.85
N GLU A 401 -3.60 -6.04 35.92
CA GLU A 401 -3.03 -4.69 35.86
C GLU A 401 -1.59 -4.69 35.33
N LYS A 402 -0.77 -5.67 35.74
CA LYS A 402 0.60 -5.84 35.22
C LYS A 402 0.58 -6.17 33.71
N ILE A 403 -0.40 -6.97 33.27
CA ILE A 403 -0.56 -7.32 31.86
C ILE A 403 -0.97 -6.09 31.04
N ILE A 404 -1.97 -5.30 31.47
CA ILE A 404 -2.33 -4.03 30.82
C ILE A 404 -1.11 -3.10 30.75
N SER A 405 -0.42 -2.88 31.86
CA SER A 405 0.75 -1.98 31.92
C SER A 405 1.84 -2.40 30.93
N SER A 406 2.10 -3.72 30.80
CA SER A 406 3.05 -4.23 29.81
C SER A 406 2.58 -4.09 28.36
N GLN A 407 1.29 -4.29 28.06
CA GLN A 407 0.71 -4.08 26.72
C GLN A 407 0.75 -2.60 26.32
N LEU A 408 0.51 -1.70 27.27
CA LEU A 408 0.65 -0.26 27.07
C LEU A 408 2.11 0.14 26.81
N LYS A 409 3.08 -0.46 27.51
CA LYS A 409 4.52 -0.24 27.28
C LYS A 409 4.96 -0.73 25.90
N ASP A 410 4.57 -1.94 25.48
CA ASP A 410 4.84 -2.46 24.12
C ASP A 410 4.25 -1.52 23.04
N LEU A 411 2.97 -1.15 23.16
CA LEU A 411 2.29 -0.28 22.20
C LEU A 411 2.87 1.15 22.19
N GLU A 412 3.24 1.70 23.34
CA GLU A 412 3.90 3.00 23.44
C GLU A 412 5.29 2.99 22.79
N GLN A 413 6.08 1.93 22.97
CA GLN A 413 7.38 1.79 22.33
C GLN A 413 7.23 1.83 20.80
N VAL A 414 6.41 0.95 20.22
CA VAL A 414 6.25 0.88 18.76
C VAL A 414 5.65 2.19 18.20
N LEU A 415 4.68 2.80 18.92
CA LEU A 415 4.16 4.12 18.53
C LEU A 415 5.20 5.25 18.64
N ASN A 416 6.25 5.12 19.46
CA ASN A 416 7.36 6.09 19.51
C ASN A 416 8.32 5.96 18.33
N GLU A 417 8.40 4.78 17.73
CA GLU A 417 9.29 4.49 16.61
C GLU A 417 8.65 4.85 15.26
N VAL A 418 7.37 4.53 15.03
CA VAL A 418 6.76 4.63 13.68
C VAL A 418 5.64 5.66 13.47
N ARG A 419 4.98 6.21 14.50
CA ARG A 419 3.72 6.99 14.31
C ARG A 419 3.82 8.20 13.38
N ASP A 420 5.01 8.80 13.29
CA ASP A 420 5.24 10.05 12.56
C ASP A 420 5.49 9.80 11.06
N SER A 421 5.92 8.57 10.71
CA SER A 421 6.22 8.11 9.34
C SER A 421 5.82 6.62 9.12
N PRO A 422 4.58 6.20 9.43
CA PRO A 422 4.18 4.80 9.37
C PRO A 422 4.17 4.26 7.94
N ASN A 423 4.55 3.00 7.77
CA ASN A 423 4.32 2.26 6.52
C ASN A 423 2.91 1.63 6.49
N GLU A 424 2.51 1.07 5.34
CA GLU A 424 1.15 0.54 5.14
C GLU A 424 0.82 -0.67 6.05
N LYS A 425 1.80 -1.52 6.37
CA LYS A 425 1.64 -2.64 7.30
C LYS A 425 1.49 -2.13 8.74
N ASP A 426 2.18 -1.03 9.11
CA ASP A 426 2.02 -0.36 10.41
C ASP A 426 0.62 0.26 10.53
N CYS A 427 0.16 0.94 9.47
CA CYS A 427 -1.16 1.60 9.41
C CYS A 427 -2.35 0.63 9.53
N ILE A 428 -2.16 -0.64 9.17
CA ILE A 428 -3.14 -1.69 9.44
C ILE A 428 -3.01 -2.16 10.89
N LYS A 429 -1.84 -2.69 11.26
CA LYS A 429 -1.60 -3.35 12.56
C LYS A 429 -1.83 -2.41 13.75
N LEU A 430 -1.17 -1.26 13.77
CA LEU A 430 -1.22 -0.35 14.92
C LEU A 430 -2.55 0.40 15.00
N LYS A 431 -3.32 0.46 13.91
CA LYS A 431 -4.70 0.93 13.96
C LYS A 431 -5.58 -0.06 14.73
N GLU A 432 -5.43 -1.37 14.53
CA GLU A 432 -6.14 -2.38 15.33
C GLU A 432 -5.78 -2.27 16.82
N ASP A 433 -4.49 -2.12 17.15
CA ASP A 433 -4.03 -1.97 18.54
C ASP A 433 -4.53 -0.66 19.20
N CYS A 434 -4.53 0.46 18.46
CA CYS A 434 -5.06 1.76 18.90
C CYS A 434 -6.59 1.78 19.03
N GLU A 435 -7.33 1.20 18.08
CA GLU A 435 -8.80 1.14 18.09
C GLU A 435 -9.34 0.01 19.00
N GLY A 436 -8.46 -0.84 19.54
CA GLY A 436 -8.73 -1.84 20.59
C GLY A 436 -8.36 -1.35 22.00
N ILE A 437 -7.19 -1.77 22.52
CA ILE A 437 -6.81 -1.67 23.95
C ILE A 437 -6.96 -0.23 24.50
N LEU A 438 -6.46 0.77 23.76
CA LEU A 438 -6.51 2.16 24.21
C LEU A 438 -7.93 2.73 24.22
N LYS A 439 -8.75 2.37 23.22
CA LYS A 439 -10.18 2.74 23.16
C LYS A 439 -10.97 2.11 24.30
N ASP A 440 -10.72 0.84 24.63
CA ASP A 440 -11.40 0.12 25.71
C ASP A 440 -11.02 0.67 27.10
N LEU A 441 -9.75 1.04 27.28
CA LEU A 441 -9.27 1.82 28.44
C LEU A 441 -9.82 3.26 28.44
N GLY A 442 -10.38 3.76 27.34
CA GLY A 442 -10.83 5.15 27.18
C GLY A 442 -9.71 6.18 27.15
N LEU A 443 -8.47 5.77 26.85
CA LEU A 443 -7.31 6.64 26.77
C LEU A 443 -7.25 7.29 25.39
N ASN A 444 -7.53 8.59 25.33
CA ASN A 444 -7.33 9.39 24.11
C ASN A 444 -5.83 9.65 23.88
N ASN A 445 -5.12 8.61 23.46
CA ASN A 445 -3.68 8.67 23.24
C ASN A 445 -3.37 9.48 21.97
N GLY A 446 -2.84 10.69 22.14
CA GLY A 446 -2.44 11.55 21.03
C GLY A 446 -1.50 10.89 20.02
N LYS A 447 -0.69 9.90 20.46
CA LYS A 447 0.19 9.10 19.59
C LYS A 447 -0.58 8.29 18.55
N CYS A 448 -1.75 7.77 18.93
CA CYS A 448 -2.68 7.08 18.02
C CYS A 448 -3.45 8.05 17.11
N VAL A 449 -3.73 9.27 17.58
CA VAL A 449 -4.34 10.32 16.75
C VAL A 449 -3.37 10.72 15.63
N THR A 450 -2.11 11.01 15.96
CA THR A 450 -1.05 11.29 14.98
C THR A 450 -0.85 10.14 13.99
N LEU A 451 -0.81 8.88 14.47
CA LEU A 451 -0.74 7.70 13.60
C LEU A 451 -1.90 7.69 12.59
N LYS A 452 -3.14 7.88 13.07
CA LYS A 452 -4.35 7.86 12.22
C LYS A 452 -4.36 8.98 11.18
N GLU A 453 -3.96 10.19 11.58
CA GLU A 453 -3.78 11.34 10.69
C GLU A 453 -2.72 11.07 9.60
N ARG A 454 -1.55 10.54 9.99
CA ARG A 454 -0.47 10.18 9.06
C ARG A 454 -0.88 9.07 8.09
N CYS A 455 -1.59 8.05 8.55
CA CYS A 455 -2.07 6.96 7.70
C CYS A 455 -3.10 7.43 6.66
N GLU A 456 -4.06 8.27 7.03
CA GLU A 456 -5.02 8.83 6.06
C GLU A 456 -4.33 9.79 5.08
N TYR A 457 -3.39 10.61 5.55
CA TYR A 457 -2.55 11.45 4.69
C TYR A 457 -1.75 10.64 3.65
N PHE A 458 -1.11 9.53 4.05
CA PHE A 458 -0.39 8.67 3.11
C PHE A 458 -1.32 8.01 2.09
N LYS A 459 -2.49 7.53 2.51
CA LYS A 459 -3.52 6.98 1.62
C LYS A 459 -3.96 8.01 0.56
N VAL A 460 -4.41 9.18 1.01
CA VAL A 460 -4.85 10.30 0.14
C VAL A 460 -3.72 10.75 -0.79
N THR A 461 -2.47 10.74 -0.33
CA THR A 461 -1.31 11.10 -1.14
C THR A 461 -0.93 10.00 -2.15
N LYS A 462 -1.11 8.71 -1.83
CA LYS A 462 -0.99 7.60 -2.81
C LYS A 462 -2.05 7.72 -3.91
N GLU A 463 -3.29 8.01 -3.56
CA GLU A 463 -4.36 8.27 -4.53
C GLU A 463 -3.99 9.45 -5.45
N LEU A 464 -3.52 10.56 -4.87
CA LEU A 464 -3.10 11.75 -5.63
C LEU A 464 -1.91 11.48 -6.57
N LYS A 465 -0.93 10.66 -6.15
CA LYS A 465 0.18 10.17 -7.00
C LYS A 465 -0.37 9.47 -8.26
N CYS A 466 -1.35 8.57 -8.09
CA CYS A 466 -2.00 7.88 -9.20
C CYS A 466 -2.79 8.82 -10.12
N VAL A 467 -3.39 9.89 -9.60
CA VAL A 467 -4.04 10.92 -10.44
C VAL A 467 -3.01 11.70 -11.28
N PHE A 468 -1.82 12.01 -10.75
CA PHE A 468 -0.76 12.67 -11.53
C PHE A 468 -0.18 11.76 -12.64
N PHE A 469 0.00 10.46 -12.38
CA PHE A 469 0.42 9.52 -13.43
C PHE A 469 -0.58 9.44 -14.58
N LYS A 470 -1.90 9.47 -14.29
CA LYS A 470 -2.95 9.50 -15.33
C LYS A 470 -2.93 10.75 -16.21
N GLU A 471 -2.29 11.84 -15.78
CA GLU A 471 -2.13 13.06 -16.60
C GLU A 471 -0.97 12.96 -17.62
N LYS A 472 -0.19 11.87 -17.63
CA LYS A 472 0.93 11.61 -18.58
C LYS A 472 1.89 12.81 -18.75
N SER A 473 2.19 13.49 -17.64
CA SER A 473 2.97 14.73 -17.59
C SER A 473 4.23 14.56 -16.74
N ASP A 474 5.14 15.54 -16.81
CA ASP A 474 6.40 15.59 -16.04
C ASP A 474 6.22 16.09 -14.60
N ALA A 475 4.98 16.12 -14.09
CA ALA A 475 4.61 16.72 -12.81
C ALA A 475 5.34 16.13 -11.60
N LEU A 476 5.76 14.86 -11.63
CA LEU A 476 6.47 14.17 -10.54
C LEU A 476 7.96 13.94 -10.84
N ALA A 477 8.53 14.57 -11.88
CA ALA A 477 9.96 14.42 -12.19
C ALA A 477 10.89 15.06 -11.13
N ASP A 478 10.46 16.18 -10.57
CA ASP A 478 11.17 16.90 -9.51
C ASP A 478 10.20 17.66 -8.58
N ASN A 479 10.71 18.10 -7.44
CA ASN A 479 9.91 18.78 -6.42
C ASN A 479 9.39 20.15 -6.87
N GLN A 480 10.06 20.88 -7.77
CA GLN A 480 9.60 22.19 -8.23
C GLN A 480 8.41 22.05 -9.19
N LYS A 481 8.51 21.10 -10.14
CA LYS A 481 7.39 20.73 -11.02
C LYS A 481 6.21 20.22 -10.23
N CYS A 482 6.44 19.35 -9.25
CA CYS A 482 5.38 18.83 -8.39
C CYS A 482 4.71 19.97 -7.59
N MET A 483 5.47 20.85 -6.94
CA MET A 483 4.91 21.97 -6.17
C MET A 483 4.04 22.89 -7.05
N LYS A 484 4.45 23.14 -8.31
CA LYS A 484 3.69 23.90 -9.30
C LYS A 484 2.40 23.17 -9.72
N ALA A 485 2.49 21.87 -10.02
CA ALA A 485 1.36 21.05 -10.44
C ALA A 485 0.34 20.87 -9.30
N LEU A 486 0.81 20.56 -8.09
CA LEU A 486 0.03 20.43 -6.86
C LEU A 486 -0.69 21.72 -6.51
N ARG A 487 0.00 22.87 -6.49
CA ARG A 487 -0.65 24.19 -6.26
C ARG A 487 -1.77 24.45 -7.26
N ASN A 488 -1.54 24.19 -8.55
CA ASN A 488 -2.57 24.33 -9.60
C ASN A 488 -3.75 23.37 -9.40
N LYS A 489 -3.51 22.14 -8.95
CA LYS A 489 -4.54 21.13 -8.65
C LYS A 489 -5.39 21.54 -7.44
N CYS A 490 -4.73 21.90 -6.35
CA CYS A 490 -5.38 22.37 -5.11
C CYS A 490 -6.25 23.61 -5.36
N HIS A 491 -5.78 24.62 -6.13
CA HIS A 491 -6.59 25.79 -6.47
C HIS A 491 -7.86 25.46 -7.28
N LYS A 492 -7.86 24.40 -8.11
CA LYS A 492 -9.09 23.90 -8.75
C LYS A 492 -10.00 23.22 -7.71
N LEU A 493 -9.43 22.34 -6.88
CA LEU A 493 -10.15 21.52 -5.91
C LEU A 493 -10.81 22.34 -4.80
N PHE A 494 -10.20 23.44 -4.34
CA PHE A 494 -10.79 24.35 -3.35
C PHE A 494 -12.10 25.04 -3.81
N ARG A 495 -12.50 24.89 -5.08
CA ARG A 495 -13.83 25.33 -5.57
C ARG A 495 -14.93 24.29 -5.39
N LYS A 496 -14.61 23.00 -5.26
CA LYS A 496 -15.59 21.93 -4.98
C LYS A 496 -15.63 21.68 -3.47
N ARG A 497 -16.84 21.58 -2.91
CA ARG A 497 -17.06 21.67 -1.44
C ARG A 497 -16.49 20.49 -0.64
N ASN A 498 -16.25 19.35 -1.28
CA ASN A 498 -15.67 18.13 -0.70
C ASN A 498 -14.30 17.80 -1.32
N ASN A 499 -13.23 18.48 -0.89
CA ASN A 499 -11.87 18.14 -1.34
C ASN A 499 -11.23 17.06 -0.46
N ILE A 500 -11.23 15.81 -0.91
CA ILE A 500 -10.56 14.70 -0.22
C ILE A 500 -9.04 14.92 -0.08
N TYR A 501 -8.41 15.65 -1.01
CA TYR A 501 -6.97 15.94 -1.03
C TYR A 501 -6.54 17.11 -0.14
N HIS A 502 -7.42 17.63 0.74
CA HIS A 502 -7.14 18.82 1.55
C HIS A 502 -5.88 18.69 2.43
N VAL A 503 -5.61 17.49 2.99
CA VAL A 503 -4.40 17.25 3.82
C VAL A 503 -3.11 17.37 3.00
N SER A 504 -3.07 16.72 1.83
CA SER A 504 -1.96 16.82 0.87
C SER A 504 -1.78 18.24 0.33
N CYS A 505 -2.87 19.00 0.18
CA CYS A 505 -2.83 20.42 -0.18
C CYS A 505 -2.31 21.33 0.95
N ALA A 506 -2.41 20.91 2.22
CA ALA A 506 -1.90 21.65 3.37
C ALA A 506 -0.39 21.43 3.61
N LEU A 507 0.15 20.26 3.25
CA LEU A 507 1.57 19.89 3.40
C LEU A 507 2.26 19.68 2.02
N PRO A 508 2.30 20.69 1.13
CA PRO A 508 2.66 20.47 -0.27
C PRO A 508 4.13 20.03 -0.47
N GLU A 509 5.06 20.52 0.35
CA GLU A 509 6.48 20.12 0.25
C GLU A 509 6.72 18.66 0.66
N GLU A 510 6.04 18.22 1.73
CA GLU A 510 6.12 16.84 2.21
C GLU A 510 5.44 15.89 1.21
N THR A 511 4.25 16.27 0.75
CA THR A 511 3.47 15.56 -0.28
C THR A 511 4.29 15.38 -1.55
N CYS A 512 4.93 16.45 -2.05
CA CYS A 512 5.75 16.36 -3.26
C CYS A 512 7.02 15.55 -3.06
N ARG A 513 7.71 15.70 -1.93
CA ARG A 513 8.89 14.88 -1.61
C ARG A 513 8.55 13.39 -1.61
N PHE A 514 7.41 13.03 -1.04
CA PHE A 514 6.89 11.65 -1.08
C PHE A 514 6.56 11.20 -2.51
N MET A 515 5.68 11.92 -3.22
CA MET A 515 5.23 11.51 -4.57
C MET A 515 6.36 11.43 -5.60
N VAL A 516 7.35 12.34 -5.55
CA VAL A 516 8.52 12.35 -6.44
C VAL A 516 9.50 11.21 -6.11
N SER A 517 9.71 10.91 -4.81
CA SER A 517 10.52 9.77 -4.37
C SER A 517 9.90 8.44 -4.83
N GLU A 518 8.60 8.30 -4.60
CA GLU A 518 7.79 7.16 -5.03
C GLU A 518 7.80 6.99 -6.56
N ALA A 519 7.62 8.07 -7.32
CA ALA A 519 7.69 8.01 -8.79
C ALA A 519 9.05 7.49 -9.27
N LYS A 520 10.16 7.99 -8.70
CA LYS A 520 11.51 7.51 -9.04
C LYS A 520 11.72 6.05 -8.66
N ASN A 521 11.16 5.59 -7.55
CA ASN A 521 11.17 4.18 -7.16
C ASN A 521 10.42 3.31 -8.19
N HIS A 522 9.17 3.68 -8.52
CA HIS A 522 8.36 3.01 -9.55
C HIS A 522 9.09 2.92 -10.89
N CYS A 523 9.73 3.99 -11.35
CA CYS A 523 10.48 4.00 -12.61
C CYS A 523 11.68 3.05 -12.61
N ASN A 524 12.43 3.00 -11.49
CA ASN A 524 13.58 2.11 -11.34
C ASN A 524 13.17 0.64 -11.27
N ILE A 525 12.05 0.34 -10.59
CA ILE A 525 11.46 -0.99 -10.52
C ILE A 525 10.95 -1.42 -11.89
N PHE A 526 10.15 -0.58 -12.56
CA PHE A 526 9.60 -0.83 -13.89
C PHE A 526 10.68 -1.13 -14.93
N LYS A 527 11.78 -0.35 -14.93
CA LYS A 527 12.94 -0.61 -15.79
C LYS A 527 13.54 -2.00 -15.54
N LYS A 528 13.83 -2.33 -14.28
CA LYS A 528 14.39 -3.65 -13.90
C LYS A 528 13.45 -4.79 -14.28
N ASN A 529 12.14 -4.61 -14.12
CA ASN A 529 11.14 -5.60 -14.49
C ASN A 529 11.08 -5.78 -16.02
N MET A 530 11.14 -4.69 -16.81
CA MET A 530 11.24 -4.75 -18.28
C MET A 530 12.50 -5.50 -18.75
N GLU A 531 13.64 -5.22 -18.10
CA GLU A 531 14.93 -5.87 -18.37
C GLU A 531 14.88 -7.36 -18.01
N LYS A 532 14.43 -7.71 -16.79
CA LYS A 532 14.32 -9.10 -16.30
C LYS A 532 13.41 -9.96 -17.17
N HIS A 533 12.26 -9.43 -17.60
CA HIS A 533 11.31 -10.18 -18.43
C HIS A 533 11.60 -10.11 -19.94
N GLY A 534 12.67 -9.44 -20.37
CA GLY A 534 13.10 -9.39 -21.77
C GLY A 534 12.12 -8.66 -22.71
N ILE A 535 11.40 -7.66 -22.18
CA ILE A 535 10.21 -7.06 -22.81
C ILE A 535 10.48 -6.43 -24.19
N ILE A 536 11.67 -5.85 -24.39
CA ILE A 536 12.06 -5.28 -25.70
C ILE A 536 12.33 -6.37 -26.76
N ASN A 537 12.83 -7.54 -26.35
CA ASN A 537 13.12 -8.64 -27.28
C ASN A 537 11.81 -9.36 -27.67
N LYS A 538 10.89 -9.52 -26.71
CA LYS A 538 9.53 -10.07 -26.92
C LYS A 538 8.63 -9.22 -27.82
N THR A 539 9.06 -8.02 -28.20
CA THR A 539 8.28 -7.10 -29.04
C THR A 539 8.94 -6.75 -30.37
N LYS A 540 10.12 -7.32 -30.69
CA LYS A 540 10.75 -7.19 -32.02
C LYS A 540 10.45 -8.39 -32.93
N ASP A 541 10.83 -9.58 -32.49
CA ASP A 541 10.87 -10.79 -33.33
C ASP A 541 9.99 -11.92 -32.74
N SER A 542 8.72 -11.61 -32.46
CA SER A 542 7.80 -12.51 -31.74
C SER A 542 6.45 -12.67 -32.45
N ASN A 543 5.69 -13.71 -32.08
CA ASN A 543 4.36 -13.94 -32.64
C ASN A 543 3.40 -12.79 -32.26
N GLU A 544 2.42 -12.51 -33.12
CA GLU A 544 1.50 -11.38 -32.97
C GLU A 544 0.85 -11.35 -31.57
N THR A 545 0.30 -12.47 -31.10
CA THR A 545 -0.37 -12.58 -29.79
C THR A 545 0.52 -12.15 -28.62
N LEU A 546 1.79 -12.57 -28.60
CA LEU A 546 2.73 -12.19 -27.54
C LEU A 546 3.06 -10.69 -27.58
N VAL A 547 3.06 -10.08 -28.78
CA VAL A 547 3.20 -8.63 -28.93
C VAL A 547 1.93 -7.91 -28.46
N GLU A 548 0.72 -8.39 -28.84
CA GLU A 548 -0.56 -7.84 -28.37
C GLU A 548 -0.66 -7.86 -26.83
N GLU A 549 -0.35 -9.00 -26.19
CA GLU A 549 -0.31 -9.14 -24.73
C GLU A 549 0.74 -8.23 -24.08
N THR A 550 1.97 -8.22 -24.60
CA THR A 550 3.08 -7.43 -24.02
C THR A 550 2.81 -5.93 -24.14
N CYS A 551 2.34 -5.45 -25.30
CA CYS A 551 2.02 -4.05 -25.50
C CYS A 551 0.84 -3.58 -24.64
N MET A 552 -0.20 -4.40 -24.45
CA MET A 552 -1.31 -4.05 -23.56
C MET A 552 -0.92 -3.98 -22.08
N VAL A 553 0.01 -4.82 -21.61
CA VAL A 553 0.45 -4.83 -20.20
C VAL A 553 1.48 -3.74 -19.90
N TRP A 554 2.45 -3.50 -20.78
CA TRP A 554 3.65 -2.70 -20.44
C TRP A 554 3.63 -1.26 -20.95
N ASP A 555 3.14 -1.02 -22.17
CA ASP A 555 3.22 0.31 -22.78
C ASP A 555 2.39 1.40 -22.06
N PRO A 556 1.19 1.11 -21.51
CA PRO A 556 0.44 2.07 -20.69
C PRO A 556 1.21 2.60 -19.47
N TYR A 557 2.21 1.87 -18.95
CA TYR A 557 3.08 2.35 -17.87
C TYR A 557 4.22 3.22 -18.38
N CYS A 558 4.75 2.96 -19.58
CA CYS A 558 5.67 3.89 -20.25
C CYS A 558 5.00 5.26 -20.45
N ASP A 559 3.74 5.28 -20.89
CA ASP A 559 2.91 6.48 -21.00
C ASP A 559 2.76 7.27 -19.68
N GLN A 560 2.68 6.58 -18.55
CA GLN A 560 2.50 7.19 -17.22
C GLN A 560 3.82 7.69 -16.60
N LEU A 561 4.93 7.00 -16.89
CA LEU A 561 6.20 7.20 -16.17
C LEU A 561 7.30 7.91 -16.97
N MET A 562 7.31 7.83 -18.31
CA MET A 562 8.50 8.23 -19.08
C MET A 562 8.81 9.73 -19.04
N GLU A 563 7.80 10.60 -18.88
CA GLU A 563 8.00 12.05 -18.68
C GLU A 563 8.36 12.41 -17.22
N ASN A 564 8.03 11.52 -16.27
CA ASN A 564 8.42 11.66 -14.86
C ASN A 564 9.87 11.19 -14.63
N CYS A 565 10.36 10.24 -15.42
CA CYS A 565 11.71 9.68 -15.29
C CYS A 565 12.43 9.58 -16.64
N PRO A 566 12.66 10.69 -17.36
CA PRO A 566 13.17 10.65 -18.72
C PRO A 566 14.58 10.06 -18.82
N GLU A 567 15.46 10.34 -17.86
CA GLU A 567 16.82 9.78 -17.78
C GLU A 567 16.83 8.26 -17.50
N THR A 568 15.77 7.73 -16.89
CA THR A 568 15.66 6.30 -16.56
C THR A 568 15.05 5.50 -17.71
N LEU A 569 13.97 6.04 -18.31
CA LEU A 569 13.05 5.30 -19.19
C LEU A 569 13.02 5.80 -20.64
N LYS A 570 13.21 7.11 -20.89
CA LYS A 570 13.02 7.74 -22.20
C LYS A 570 14.33 7.87 -22.98
N ASN A 571 15.42 8.20 -22.29
CA ASN A 571 16.75 8.39 -22.86
C ASN A 571 17.69 7.27 -22.39
N ASN A 572 18.68 6.89 -23.21
CA ASN A 572 19.74 5.96 -22.81
C ASN A 572 21.04 6.21 -23.60
N SER A 573 22.01 6.87 -22.97
CA SER A 573 23.34 7.17 -23.52
C SER A 573 24.21 5.93 -23.80
N SER A 574 23.81 4.74 -23.35
CA SER A 574 24.49 3.46 -23.63
C SER A 574 23.81 2.64 -24.74
N SER A 575 22.80 3.19 -25.43
CA SER A 575 22.17 2.57 -26.59
C SER A 575 22.64 3.24 -27.89
N ALA A 576 22.78 2.46 -28.96
CA ALA A 576 23.28 2.96 -30.26
C ALA A 576 22.45 4.13 -30.82
N ASP A 577 21.12 4.09 -30.61
CA ASP A 577 20.17 5.10 -31.09
C ASP A 577 19.85 6.19 -30.04
N GLY A 578 20.47 6.14 -28.85
CA GLY A 578 20.17 7.03 -27.72
C GLY A 578 18.83 6.80 -27.00
N LYS A 579 18.00 5.86 -27.47
CA LYS A 579 16.63 5.60 -27.03
C LYS A 579 16.55 4.75 -25.75
N GLY A 580 15.86 5.26 -24.74
CA GLY A 580 15.50 4.49 -23.54
C GLY A 580 14.47 3.40 -23.79
N VAL A 581 14.32 2.48 -22.82
CA VAL A 581 13.48 1.28 -22.93
C VAL A 581 12.02 1.59 -23.32
N CYS A 582 11.47 2.72 -22.89
CA CYS A 582 10.10 3.09 -23.22
C CYS A 582 9.92 3.67 -24.63
N LEU A 583 10.95 4.30 -25.22
CA LEU A 583 10.88 4.68 -26.63
C LEU A 583 10.99 3.43 -27.52
N GLN A 584 11.88 2.49 -27.18
CA GLN A 584 12.00 1.23 -27.91
C GLN A 584 10.72 0.38 -27.82
N LEU A 585 10.08 0.30 -26.64
CA LEU A 585 8.79 -0.39 -26.51
C LEU A 585 7.69 0.29 -27.35
N LYS A 586 7.58 1.62 -27.30
CA LYS A 586 6.59 2.36 -28.08
C LYS A 586 6.72 2.16 -29.58
N GLU A 587 7.95 2.19 -30.10
CA GLU A 587 8.22 1.96 -31.52
C GLU A 587 7.87 0.53 -31.93
N ASN A 588 8.20 -0.47 -31.10
CA ASN A 588 7.80 -1.86 -31.32
C ASN A 588 6.26 -2.04 -31.26
N CYS A 589 5.57 -1.32 -30.37
CA CYS A 589 4.12 -1.40 -30.16
C CYS A 589 3.30 -0.50 -31.11
N GLU A 590 3.91 0.41 -31.85
CA GLU A 590 3.23 1.34 -32.76
C GLU A 590 2.36 0.62 -33.83
N PRO A 591 2.83 -0.46 -34.48
CA PRO A 591 2.01 -1.20 -35.45
C PRO A 591 0.78 -1.84 -34.80
N PHE A 592 0.94 -2.39 -33.60
CA PHE A 592 -0.16 -2.96 -32.80
C PHE A 592 -1.20 -1.89 -32.44
N TRP A 593 -0.78 -0.76 -31.86
CA TRP A 593 -1.71 0.30 -31.48
C TRP A 593 -2.40 0.94 -32.69
N LYS A 594 -1.72 1.06 -33.83
CA LYS A 594 -2.34 1.48 -35.10
C LYS A 594 -3.43 0.50 -35.54
N LYS A 595 -3.11 -0.81 -35.63
CA LYS A 595 -4.08 -1.87 -35.95
C LYS A 595 -5.27 -1.85 -34.99
N LYS A 596 -5.01 -1.83 -33.68
CA LYS A 596 -6.02 -1.83 -32.62
C LYS A 596 -6.92 -0.59 -32.68
N GLN A 597 -6.38 0.61 -32.92
CA GLN A 597 -7.19 1.82 -33.09
C GLN A 597 -8.13 1.73 -34.31
N LEU A 598 -7.71 1.05 -35.38
CA LEU A 598 -8.57 0.80 -36.54
C LEU A 598 -9.65 -0.26 -36.24
N GLU A 599 -9.31 -1.32 -35.50
CA GLU A 599 -10.30 -2.30 -35.03
C GLU A 599 -11.30 -1.67 -34.05
N ASP A 600 -10.85 -0.84 -33.10
CA ASP A 600 -11.70 -0.09 -32.16
C ASP A 600 -12.61 0.90 -32.91
N GLY A 601 -12.08 1.65 -33.88
CA GLY A 601 -12.86 2.52 -34.74
C GLY A 601 -13.93 1.76 -35.53
N LEU A 602 -13.56 0.62 -36.14
CA LEU A 602 -14.49 -0.21 -36.89
C LEU A 602 -15.54 -0.90 -35.97
N THR A 603 -15.16 -1.21 -34.73
CA THR A 603 -16.10 -1.68 -33.69
C THR A 603 -17.20 -0.64 -33.45
N HIS A 604 -16.84 0.65 -33.40
CA HIS A 604 -17.80 1.75 -33.26
C HIS A 604 -18.64 2.00 -34.53
N GLU A 605 -18.04 1.96 -35.72
CA GLU A 605 -18.78 2.16 -36.99
C GLU A 605 -19.80 1.04 -37.26
N LEU A 606 -19.53 -0.19 -36.82
CA LEU A 606 -20.42 -1.34 -36.95
C LEU A 606 -21.35 -1.54 -35.74
N LYS A 607 -21.42 -0.60 -34.79
CA LYS A 607 -22.22 -0.77 -33.58
C LYS A 607 -23.71 -0.99 -33.90
N GLY A 608 -24.25 -2.06 -33.34
CA GLY A 608 -25.59 -2.59 -33.59
C GLY A 608 -25.68 -3.75 -34.58
N THR A 609 -24.57 -4.21 -35.17
CA THR A 609 -24.49 -5.43 -35.99
C THR A 609 -23.41 -6.42 -35.54
N LEU A 610 -22.84 -6.23 -34.34
CA LEU A 610 -21.75 -7.02 -33.75
C LEU A 610 -22.23 -8.08 -32.73
N ASN A 611 -23.53 -8.35 -32.65
CA ASN A 611 -24.07 -9.52 -31.93
C ASN A 611 -23.77 -10.85 -32.65
N GLU A 612 -23.80 -10.87 -33.99
CA GLU A 612 -23.67 -12.06 -34.83
C GLU A 612 -22.71 -11.85 -36.00
N LYS A 613 -21.96 -12.89 -36.37
CA LYS A 613 -20.89 -12.80 -37.38
C LYS A 613 -21.43 -12.48 -38.78
N GLU A 614 -22.59 -13.00 -39.15
CA GLU A 614 -23.21 -12.74 -40.46
C GLU A 614 -23.77 -11.31 -40.57
N LYS A 615 -24.38 -10.76 -39.50
CA LYS A 615 -24.82 -9.36 -39.46
C LYS A 615 -23.65 -8.38 -39.54
N CYS A 616 -22.51 -8.74 -38.94
CA CYS A 616 -21.27 -7.99 -39.11
C CYS A 616 -20.78 -8.04 -40.57
N LYS A 617 -20.74 -9.23 -41.21
CA LYS A 617 -20.34 -9.37 -42.62
C LYS A 617 -21.24 -8.56 -43.56
N GLU A 618 -22.56 -8.64 -43.38
CA GLU A 618 -23.57 -7.91 -44.16
C GLU A 618 -23.35 -6.39 -44.08
N ALA A 619 -23.33 -5.84 -42.86
CA ALA A 619 -23.12 -4.42 -42.62
C ALA A 619 -21.72 -3.92 -43.06
N LEU A 620 -20.70 -4.77 -42.94
CA LEU A 620 -19.36 -4.46 -43.43
C LEU A 620 -19.31 -4.49 -44.96
N GLY A 621 -20.02 -5.42 -45.61
CA GLY A 621 -20.16 -5.51 -47.06
C GLY A 621 -20.82 -4.28 -47.65
N GLU A 622 -21.97 -3.85 -47.10
CA GLU A 622 -22.65 -2.60 -47.48
C GLU A 622 -21.71 -1.39 -47.37
N ARG A 623 -20.96 -1.30 -46.26
CA ARG A 623 -20.17 -0.10 -45.92
C ARG A 623 -18.73 -0.13 -46.43
N CYS A 624 -18.21 -1.25 -46.93
CA CYS A 624 -16.78 -1.36 -47.28
C CYS A 624 -16.36 -0.32 -48.34
N ALA A 625 -17.21 -0.04 -49.33
CA ALA A 625 -16.96 0.96 -50.38
C ALA A 625 -16.98 2.42 -49.87
N GLU A 626 -17.49 2.68 -48.66
CA GLU A 626 -17.43 3.98 -48.00
C GLU A 626 -16.28 4.02 -46.98
N LEU A 627 -16.19 3.03 -46.10
CA LEU A 627 -15.11 2.88 -45.12
C LEU A 627 -13.73 2.87 -45.78
N LYS A 628 -13.57 2.23 -46.95
CA LYS A 628 -12.31 2.21 -47.71
C LYS A 628 -11.90 3.58 -48.30
N LYS A 629 -12.83 4.54 -48.42
CA LYS A 629 -12.51 5.94 -48.82
C LYS A 629 -11.95 6.75 -47.65
N ASN A 630 -12.17 6.30 -46.42
CA ASN A 630 -11.52 6.86 -45.23
C ASN A 630 -10.11 6.25 -45.12
N GLU A 631 -9.08 7.10 -45.27
CA GLU A 631 -7.67 6.69 -45.31
C GLU A 631 -7.26 5.82 -44.11
N ARG A 632 -7.91 5.98 -42.94
CA ARG A 632 -7.74 5.10 -41.78
C ARG A 632 -7.99 3.63 -42.10
N PHE A 633 -9.15 3.28 -42.67
CA PHE A 633 -9.57 1.90 -42.81
C PHE A 633 -9.09 1.25 -44.12
N GLY A 634 -8.64 2.04 -45.10
CA GLY A 634 -8.17 1.54 -46.40
C GLY A 634 -7.11 0.44 -46.28
N THR A 635 -6.15 0.57 -45.36
CA THR A 635 -5.09 -0.43 -45.13
C THR A 635 -5.62 -1.79 -44.66
N LEU A 636 -6.71 -1.77 -43.87
CA LEU A 636 -7.27 -2.93 -43.17
C LEU A 636 -8.40 -3.58 -44.00
N LEU A 637 -9.19 -2.77 -44.72
CA LEU A 637 -10.24 -3.19 -45.65
C LEU A 637 -9.76 -3.26 -47.11
N ASN A 638 -8.45 -3.44 -47.31
CA ASN A 638 -7.74 -3.25 -48.58
C ASN A 638 -8.35 -3.97 -49.80
N LYS A 639 -9.02 -5.11 -49.58
CA LYS A 639 -9.61 -5.95 -50.64
C LYS A 639 -11.14 -6.00 -50.68
N CYS A 640 -11.86 -5.70 -49.59
CA CYS A 640 -13.31 -5.95 -49.47
C CYS A 640 -13.73 -7.38 -49.91
N GLU A 641 -13.00 -8.41 -49.46
CA GLU A 641 -13.22 -9.82 -49.80
C GLU A 641 -13.82 -10.60 -48.61
N ASP A 642 -14.77 -11.52 -48.86
CA ASP A 642 -15.50 -12.27 -47.82
C ASP A 642 -14.60 -12.96 -46.80
N LYS A 643 -13.50 -13.59 -47.24
CA LYS A 643 -12.55 -14.25 -46.34
C LYS A 643 -11.90 -13.27 -45.35
N THR A 644 -11.68 -12.03 -45.76
CA THR A 644 -11.13 -10.98 -44.90
C THR A 644 -12.20 -10.48 -43.92
N PHE A 645 -13.46 -10.39 -44.35
CA PHE A 645 -14.58 -10.06 -43.47
C PHE A 645 -14.85 -11.14 -42.43
N GLU A 646 -14.74 -12.43 -42.77
CA GLU A 646 -15.04 -13.53 -41.86
C GLU A 646 -14.12 -13.57 -40.64
N GLU A 647 -12.81 -13.45 -40.81
CA GLU A 647 -11.87 -13.42 -39.69
C GLU A 647 -11.93 -12.09 -38.90
N LEU A 648 -12.16 -10.97 -39.58
CA LEU A 648 -12.32 -9.66 -38.96
C LEU A 648 -13.60 -9.60 -38.09
N CYS A 649 -14.76 -9.94 -38.66
CA CYS A 649 -16.01 -10.01 -37.93
C CYS A 649 -15.99 -11.07 -36.83
N LYS A 650 -15.25 -12.18 -37.01
CA LYS A 650 -14.98 -13.12 -35.92
C LYS A 650 -14.32 -12.41 -34.73
N LYS A 651 -13.21 -11.69 -34.96
CA LYS A 651 -12.50 -10.94 -33.89
C LYS A 651 -13.37 -9.85 -33.27
N LEU A 652 -14.09 -9.06 -34.07
CA LEU A 652 -14.93 -7.95 -33.58
C LEU A 652 -16.11 -8.45 -32.72
N VAL A 653 -16.83 -9.49 -33.17
CA VAL A 653 -17.93 -10.08 -32.41
C VAL A 653 -17.43 -10.73 -31.12
N GLU A 654 -16.33 -11.50 -31.17
CA GLU A 654 -15.74 -12.15 -29.97
C GLU A 654 -15.18 -11.12 -28.97
N LYS A 655 -14.79 -9.93 -29.44
CA LYS A 655 -14.36 -8.78 -28.62
C LYS A 655 -15.55 -8.10 -27.94
N VAL A 656 -16.61 -7.77 -28.68
CA VAL A 656 -17.83 -7.15 -28.11
C VAL A 656 -18.51 -8.10 -27.11
N GLN A 657 -18.64 -9.39 -27.43
CA GLN A 657 -19.22 -10.40 -26.52
C GLN A 657 -18.46 -10.53 -25.20
N LYS A 658 -17.13 -10.35 -25.19
CA LYS A 658 -16.32 -10.30 -23.95
C LYS A 658 -16.53 -9.01 -23.13
N ILE A 659 -16.88 -7.91 -23.78
CA ILE A 659 -17.08 -6.60 -23.14
C ILE A 659 -18.51 -6.45 -22.57
N CYS A 660 -19.52 -7.01 -23.23
CA CYS A 660 -20.93 -6.87 -22.83
C CYS A 660 -21.26 -7.12 -21.33
N PRO A 661 -20.66 -8.11 -20.63
CA PRO A 661 -20.91 -8.32 -19.20
C PRO A 661 -20.40 -7.16 -18.34
N THR A 662 -19.18 -6.68 -18.61
CA THR A 662 -18.55 -5.57 -17.89
C THR A 662 -19.24 -4.25 -18.21
N LEU A 663 -19.59 -4.02 -19.48
CA LEU A 663 -20.26 -2.82 -19.96
C LEU A 663 -21.58 -2.55 -19.21
N LYS A 664 -22.38 -3.58 -18.87
CA LYS A 664 -23.57 -3.37 -18.03
C LYS A 664 -23.19 -2.82 -16.65
N ILE A 665 -22.20 -3.42 -15.98
CA ILE A 665 -21.77 -3.03 -14.63
C ILE A 665 -21.21 -1.61 -14.62
N GLU A 666 -20.45 -1.24 -15.65
CA GLU A 666 -19.90 0.10 -15.83
C GLU A 666 -21.00 1.13 -16.11
N LEU A 667 -21.98 0.82 -16.98
CA LEU A 667 -23.14 1.69 -17.22
C LEU A 667 -24.04 1.84 -15.99
N ASP A 668 -24.31 0.77 -15.23
CA ASP A 668 -25.13 0.85 -14.01
C ASP A 668 -24.43 1.68 -12.91
N LYS A 669 -23.09 1.61 -12.83
CA LYS A 669 -22.28 2.49 -11.96
C LYS A 669 -22.28 3.94 -12.45
N ALA A 670 -22.08 4.17 -13.74
CA ALA A 670 -22.04 5.50 -14.33
C ALA A 670 -23.40 6.21 -14.27
N LYS A 671 -24.51 5.48 -14.49
CA LYS A 671 -25.88 5.95 -14.26
C LYS A 671 -26.06 6.51 -12.86
N LYS A 672 -25.54 5.81 -11.84
CA LYS A 672 -25.61 6.27 -10.44
C LYS A 672 -24.79 7.56 -10.24
N GLU A 673 -23.56 7.60 -10.71
CA GLU A 673 -22.70 8.80 -10.61
C GLU A 673 -23.28 10.00 -11.36
N LEU A 674 -23.88 9.78 -12.53
CA LEU A 674 -24.59 10.80 -13.31
C LEU A 674 -25.79 11.35 -12.53
N ASN A 675 -26.56 10.48 -11.88
CA ASN A 675 -27.70 10.89 -11.06
C ASN A 675 -27.26 11.69 -9.82
N ASP A 676 -26.21 11.24 -9.11
CA ASP A 676 -25.65 11.97 -7.96
C ASP A 676 -25.15 13.37 -8.37
N LYS A 677 -24.53 13.51 -9.55
CA LYS A 677 -24.09 14.81 -10.12
C LYS A 677 -25.24 15.68 -10.63
N LYS A 678 -26.29 15.09 -11.20
CA LYS A 678 -27.53 15.79 -11.59
C LYS A 678 -28.19 16.44 -10.37
N ASP A 679 -28.16 15.72 -9.24
CA ASP A 679 -28.62 16.21 -7.95
C ASP A 679 -27.76 17.36 -7.39
N GLU A 680 -26.43 17.33 -7.56
CA GLU A 680 -25.55 18.46 -7.25
C GLU A 680 -25.83 19.67 -8.15
N TYR A 681 -26.03 19.43 -9.46
CA TYR A 681 -26.35 20.47 -10.44
C TYR A 681 -27.67 21.18 -10.15
N GLU A 682 -28.79 20.47 -9.93
CA GLU A 682 -30.08 21.14 -9.65
C GLU A 682 -30.04 21.96 -8.35
N LYS A 683 -29.28 21.52 -7.33
CA LYS A 683 -29.01 22.29 -6.11
C LYS A 683 -28.23 23.58 -6.43
N ALA A 684 -27.13 23.49 -7.19
CA ALA A 684 -26.35 24.66 -7.61
C ALA A 684 -27.15 25.62 -8.50
N LYS A 685 -27.94 25.09 -9.43
CA LYS A 685 -28.86 25.82 -10.32
C LYS A 685 -29.93 26.58 -9.55
N GLN A 686 -30.46 26.01 -8.47
CA GLN A 686 -31.42 26.69 -7.58
C GLN A 686 -30.74 27.83 -6.79
N VAL A 687 -29.56 27.60 -6.20
CA VAL A 687 -28.79 28.66 -5.52
C VAL A 687 -28.45 29.80 -6.50
N ALA A 688 -28.06 29.48 -7.74
CA ALA A 688 -27.82 30.47 -8.78
C ALA A 688 -29.07 31.28 -9.15
N LYS A 689 -30.25 30.64 -9.25
CA LYS A 689 -31.54 31.35 -9.44
C LYS A 689 -31.83 32.31 -8.29
N GLU A 690 -31.62 31.88 -7.05
CA GLU A 690 -31.90 32.67 -5.84
C GLU A 690 -30.95 33.85 -5.69
N SER A 691 -29.64 33.66 -5.86
CA SER A 691 -28.68 34.77 -5.83
C SER A 691 -28.89 35.74 -6.99
N ARG A 692 -29.19 35.28 -8.22
CA ARG A 692 -29.53 36.17 -9.34
C ARG A 692 -30.78 37.01 -9.06
N LYS A 693 -31.82 36.45 -8.41
CA LYS A 693 -32.99 37.20 -7.92
C LYS A 693 -32.57 38.24 -6.87
N LYS A 694 -31.81 37.82 -5.84
CA LYS A 694 -31.37 38.71 -4.75
C LYS A 694 -30.50 39.88 -5.23
N ALA A 695 -29.74 39.68 -6.31
CA ALA A 695 -28.88 40.70 -6.91
C ALA A 695 -29.56 41.54 -8.02
N ASN A 696 -30.83 41.29 -8.37
CA ASN A 696 -31.50 41.86 -9.56
C ASN A 696 -30.68 41.70 -10.87
N LEU A 697 -29.87 40.64 -10.98
CA LEU A 697 -28.80 40.55 -11.97
C LEU A 697 -29.30 40.10 -13.36
N LEU A 698 -29.56 41.08 -14.23
CA LEU A 698 -29.71 40.88 -15.67
C LEU A 698 -28.31 40.77 -16.32
N LEU A 699 -27.94 39.53 -16.66
CA LEU A 699 -26.65 39.20 -17.30
C LEU A 699 -26.64 39.71 -18.76
N LEU A 700 -25.77 40.67 -19.06
CA LEU A 700 -25.53 41.11 -20.45
C LEU A 700 -24.46 40.24 -21.12
N ILE A 701 -24.81 39.68 -22.27
CA ILE A 701 -23.86 39.08 -23.22
C ILE A 701 -23.27 40.20 -24.08
N PRO A 702 -21.94 40.34 -24.21
CA PRO A 702 -21.34 41.32 -25.12
C PRO A 702 -21.68 41.02 -26.59
N ARG A 703 -22.07 42.05 -27.35
CA ARG A 703 -22.13 41.95 -28.82
C ARG A 703 -20.72 41.88 -29.40
N GLN A 704 -20.56 41.16 -30.52
CA GLN A 704 -19.40 41.36 -31.40
C GLN A 704 -19.43 42.80 -31.94
N THR A 705 -18.42 43.60 -31.59
CA THR A 705 -18.25 44.94 -32.12
C THR A 705 -17.65 44.90 -33.52
N VAL A 706 -18.50 45.02 -34.54
CA VAL A 706 -18.07 45.50 -35.85
C VAL A 706 -17.63 46.96 -35.69
N MET A 707 -16.39 47.29 -36.02
CA MET A 707 -15.91 48.66 -35.99
C MET A 707 -16.41 49.45 -37.21
N PRO A 708 -17.07 50.61 -37.02
CA PRO A 708 -17.14 51.61 -38.06
C PRO A 708 -15.81 52.36 -38.16
N SER A 709 -15.39 52.71 -39.37
CA SER A 709 -14.21 53.55 -39.64
C SER A 709 -14.55 55.03 -39.59
N ALA A 710 -13.64 55.88 -39.06
CA ALA A 710 -13.17 57.15 -39.67
C ALA A 710 -12.62 58.20 -38.68
N GLN A 711 -11.42 58.71 -39.02
CA GLN A 711 -10.99 60.13 -38.98
C GLN A 711 -10.75 60.88 -37.65
N ASN A 712 -9.99 61.99 -37.79
CA ASN A 712 -9.36 62.77 -36.72
C ASN A 712 -10.09 64.09 -36.45
N SER A 713 -10.01 64.60 -35.21
CA SER A 713 -9.93 66.05 -34.92
C SER A 713 -9.38 66.29 -33.50
N SER A 714 -8.89 67.51 -33.21
CA SER A 714 -8.07 67.83 -32.02
C SER A 714 -8.64 69.00 -31.21
N GLY A 715 -8.35 69.07 -29.90
CA GLY A 715 -8.62 70.26 -29.07
C GLY A 715 -8.25 70.18 -27.58
N SER A 716 -7.08 70.73 -27.23
CA SER A 716 -6.78 71.78 -26.19
C SER A 716 -7.46 71.73 -24.79
N VAL A 717 -6.86 72.09 -23.63
CA VAL A 717 -5.69 72.93 -23.24
C VAL A 717 -5.04 72.39 -21.91
N PRO A 718 -3.73 72.59 -21.61
CA PRO A 718 -3.05 72.15 -20.36
C PRO A 718 -2.49 73.27 -19.43
N ALA A 719 -2.05 72.92 -18.20
CA ALA A 719 -1.09 73.72 -17.36
C ALA A 719 -0.44 72.91 -16.19
N GLN A 720 0.74 73.34 -15.70
CA GLN A 720 1.48 72.88 -14.48
C GLN A 720 1.81 74.11 -13.58
N PRO A 721 2.36 74.01 -12.32
CA PRO A 721 3.80 73.74 -12.02
C PRO A 721 4.01 73.05 -10.62
N PRO A 722 5.19 73.00 -9.93
CA PRO A 722 6.58 73.39 -10.27
C PRO A 722 7.68 72.29 -10.08
N LEU A 723 8.96 72.69 -10.18
CA LEU A 723 10.21 71.87 -10.26
C LEU A 723 10.94 71.72 -8.88
N ALA A 724 11.67 70.63 -8.56
CA ALA A 724 13.12 70.28 -8.80
C ALA A 724 14.15 71.22 -8.08
N PRO A 725 15.51 71.03 -8.10
CA PRO A 725 16.43 70.02 -8.70
C PRO A 725 17.46 69.49 -7.61
N PRO A 726 18.77 69.12 -7.83
CA PRO A 726 19.58 68.89 -9.06
C PRO A 726 20.54 67.66 -9.14
N ALA A 727 21.01 67.39 -10.38
CA ALA A 727 22.29 66.82 -10.86
C ALA A 727 22.81 65.44 -10.35
N ALA A 728 23.26 64.46 -11.17
CA ALA A 728 24.03 64.45 -12.45
C ALA A 728 25.51 64.84 -12.29
N PRO A 729 26.46 64.43 -13.17
CA PRO A 729 26.34 63.68 -14.44
C PRO A 729 26.81 62.19 -14.32
N GLU A 730 27.24 61.38 -15.31
CA GLU A 730 27.56 61.53 -16.75
C GLU A 730 27.35 60.19 -17.53
N ALA A 731 28.08 59.95 -18.62
CA ALA A 731 28.09 58.82 -19.56
C ALA A 731 29.57 58.58 -20.05
N PRO A 732 29.95 57.90 -21.19
CA PRO A 732 29.14 57.25 -22.24
C PRO A 732 29.68 55.92 -22.88
N ALA A 733 28.80 55.26 -23.67
CA ALA A 733 29.07 54.47 -24.90
C ALA A 733 30.03 53.23 -24.86
N ALA A 734 30.12 52.33 -25.84
CA ALA A 734 29.41 52.12 -27.14
C ALA A 734 29.39 50.61 -27.51
N GLY A 735 28.56 50.17 -28.48
CA GLY A 735 28.70 48.82 -29.07
C GLY A 735 27.53 48.33 -29.94
N SER A 736 27.75 48.19 -31.25
CA SER A 736 26.87 47.56 -32.26
C SER A 736 27.52 46.25 -32.74
N SER A 737 26.94 45.32 -33.53
CA SER A 737 25.67 45.23 -34.28
C SER A 737 25.42 43.77 -34.77
N SER A 738 24.29 43.55 -35.45
CA SER A 738 24.05 42.61 -36.57
C SER A 738 23.18 41.34 -36.37
N THR A 739 22.33 41.11 -37.39
CA THR A 739 21.49 39.94 -37.70
C THR A 739 22.19 39.13 -38.84
N SER A 740 21.76 38.00 -39.42
CA SER A 740 20.50 37.21 -39.49
C SER A 740 20.86 35.78 -40.01
N SER A 741 20.03 34.75 -40.25
CA SER A 741 18.62 34.34 -39.98
C SER A 741 18.47 32.85 -40.41
N GLY A 742 17.32 32.18 -40.18
CA GLY A 742 17.06 30.84 -40.74
C GLY A 742 15.87 30.08 -40.13
N THR A 743 14.97 29.58 -40.99
CA THR A 743 13.77 28.73 -40.72
C THR A 743 13.46 27.95 -42.01
N PRO A 744 12.63 26.86 -42.06
CA PRO A 744 11.34 26.69 -41.36
C PRO A 744 10.93 25.25 -40.93
N ASN A 745 9.66 25.11 -40.51
CA ASN A 745 8.86 23.87 -40.32
C ASN A 745 9.23 22.98 -39.12
N ALA A 746 8.32 22.19 -38.52
CA ALA A 746 6.88 22.00 -38.78
C ALA A 746 6.06 22.08 -37.46
N ALA A 747 4.73 22.03 -37.55
CA ALA A 747 3.82 22.10 -36.40
C ALA A 747 3.06 20.78 -36.18
N ASP A 748 2.60 20.56 -34.94
CA ASP A 748 1.42 19.76 -34.65
C ASP A 748 0.54 20.54 -33.64
N GLY A 749 -0.78 20.31 -33.65
CA GLY A 749 -1.75 21.27 -33.11
C GLY A 749 -2.97 20.66 -32.42
N THR A 750 -3.07 20.87 -31.11
CA THR A 750 -4.30 20.60 -30.35
C THR A 750 -5.30 21.73 -30.57
N LYS A 751 -6.50 21.41 -31.09
CA LYS A 751 -7.60 22.37 -31.23
C LYS A 751 -7.98 22.95 -29.86
N GLY A 752 -7.87 24.27 -29.70
CA GLY A 752 -8.23 24.95 -28.46
C GLY A 752 -9.74 25.08 -28.31
N ASN A 753 -10.34 24.32 -27.39
CA ASN A 753 -11.77 24.43 -27.04
C ASN A 753 -12.09 25.88 -26.65
N THR A 754 -13.10 26.49 -27.28
CA THR A 754 -13.47 27.89 -27.05
C THR A 754 -14.03 28.07 -25.64
N LYS A 755 -13.17 28.49 -24.71
CA LYS A 755 -13.48 28.56 -23.28
C LYS A 755 -14.53 29.65 -23.02
N LEU A 756 -15.78 29.23 -22.82
CA LEU A 756 -16.93 30.13 -22.61
C LEU A 756 -16.93 30.73 -21.18
N GLY A 757 -15.94 31.59 -20.91
CA GLY A 757 -15.85 32.31 -19.64
C GLY A 757 -16.76 33.54 -19.63
N LEU A 758 -17.62 33.64 -18.62
CA LEU A 758 -18.26 34.91 -18.28
C LEU A 758 -17.17 35.93 -17.89
N VAL A 759 -17.24 37.14 -18.47
CA VAL A 759 -16.29 38.23 -18.19
C VAL A 759 -16.96 39.23 -17.25
N LYS A 760 -16.36 39.52 -16.08
CA LYS A 760 -16.83 40.61 -15.22
C LYS A 760 -16.72 41.94 -15.97
N ARG A 761 -17.80 42.71 -15.99
CA ARG A 761 -17.88 44.00 -16.71
C ARG A 761 -16.94 45.02 -16.06
N ALA A 762 -15.77 45.23 -16.67
CA ALA A 762 -14.91 46.36 -16.32
C ALA A 762 -15.58 47.68 -16.75
N TYR A 763 -15.45 48.72 -15.93
CA TYR A 763 -15.94 50.09 -16.17
C TYR A 763 -17.44 50.25 -16.42
N VAL A 764 -18.20 50.27 -15.30
CA VAL A 764 -19.20 51.31 -15.05
C VAL A 764 -18.81 51.98 -13.73
N ALA A 765 -19.05 53.28 -13.56
CA ALA A 765 -18.55 54.06 -12.41
C ALA A 765 -19.31 53.85 -11.07
N GLY A 766 -19.80 52.63 -10.84
CA GLY A 766 -20.41 52.20 -9.58
C GLY A 766 -19.79 50.88 -9.14
N GLY A 767 -19.55 50.71 -7.83
CA GLY A 767 -18.95 49.48 -7.29
C GLY A 767 -19.90 48.30 -7.45
N VAL A 768 -19.38 47.18 -7.97
CA VAL A 768 -20.13 45.90 -8.05
C VAL A 768 -20.43 45.43 -6.63
N SER A 769 -21.70 45.17 -6.33
CA SER A 769 -22.12 44.74 -5.00
C SER A 769 -21.71 43.30 -4.70
N GLU A 770 -21.57 42.98 -3.41
CA GLU A 770 -21.29 41.61 -2.94
C GLU A 770 -22.37 40.61 -3.42
N ALA A 771 -23.63 41.07 -3.52
CA ALA A 771 -24.73 40.28 -4.06
C ALA A 771 -24.53 39.93 -5.55
N GLU A 772 -24.08 40.88 -6.38
CA GLU A 772 -23.77 40.63 -7.80
C GLU A 772 -22.54 39.73 -7.97
N VAL A 773 -21.51 39.88 -7.12
CA VAL A 773 -20.35 38.98 -7.11
C VAL A 773 -20.80 37.55 -6.79
N LYS A 774 -21.56 37.36 -5.70
CA LYS A 774 -22.08 36.04 -5.32
C LYS A 774 -22.99 35.45 -6.42
N ALA A 775 -23.88 36.25 -7.00
CA ALA A 775 -24.76 35.81 -8.07
C ALA A 775 -23.98 35.39 -9.34
N PHE A 776 -22.88 36.08 -9.66
CA PHE A 776 -21.98 35.70 -10.76
C PHE A 776 -21.27 34.37 -10.45
N ASP A 777 -20.69 34.24 -9.25
CA ASP A 777 -19.89 33.07 -8.86
C ASP A 777 -20.76 31.80 -8.71
N ASP A 778 -21.96 31.90 -8.09
CA ASP A 778 -22.93 30.79 -8.04
C ASP A 778 -23.41 30.37 -9.45
N THR A 779 -23.61 31.34 -10.36
CA THR A 779 -24.00 31.08 -11.75
C THR A 779 -22.88 30.37 -12.52
N ALA A 780 -21.62 30.77 -12.29
CA ALA A 780 -20.47 30.11 -12.89
C ALA A 780 -20.34 28.64 -12.42
N ILE A 781 -20.53 28.37 -11.12
CA ILE A 781 -20.52 27.00 -10.58
C ILE A 781 -21.63 26.14 -11.21
N ALA A 782 -22.86 26.65 -11.28
CA ALA A 782 -23.96 25.94 -11.94
C ALA A 782 -23.69 25.68 -13.44
N MET A 783 -23.00 26.60 -14.13
CA MET A 783 -22.65 26.46 -15.55
C MET A 783 -21.47 25.50 -15.79
N GLU A 784 -20.47 25.47 -14.89
CA GLU A 784 -19.39 24.47 -14.92
C GLU A 784 -19.96 23.05 -14.72
N LEU A 785 -20.84 22.83 -13.73
CA LEU A 785 -21.49 21.54 -13.47
C LEU A 785 -22.39 21.06 -14.62
N TYR A 786 -23.13 21.97 -15.27
CA TYR A 786 -23.95 21.63 -16.46
C TYR A 786 -23.09 21.16 -17.64
N LEU A 787 -21.90 21.73 -17.82
CA LEU A 787 -20.98 21.31 -18.88
C LEU A 787 -20.30 19.97 -18.54
N GLU A 788 -19.95 19.75 -17.27
CA GLU A 788 -19.43 18.46 -16.78
C GLU A 788 -20.44 17.32 -17.05
N LEU A 789 -21.71 17.51 -16.65
CA LEU A 789 -22.81 16.60 -16.97
C LEU A 789 -23.03 16.38 -18.48
N LYS A 790 -22.95 17.44 -19.30
CA LYS A 790 -23.21 17.31 -20.74
C LYS A 790 -22.11 16.54 -21.49
N GLU A 791 -20.85 16.66 -21.09
CA GLU A 791 -19.80 15.82 -21.68
C GLU A 791 -19.86 14.37 -21.19
N GLU A 792 -20.30 14.13 -19.95
CA GLU A 792 -20.56 12.77 -19.43
C GLU A 792 -21.73 12.09 -20.14
N CYS A 793 -22.85 12.79 -20.38
CA CYS A 793 -23.97 12.26 -21.18
C CYS A 793 -23.52 11.80 -22.58
N LYS A 794 -22.76 12.61 -23.31
CA LYS A 794 -22.23 12.21 -24.63
C LYS A 794 -21.36 10.95 -24.57
N ALA A 795 -20.57 10.77 -23.51
CA ALA A 795 -19.74 9.57 -23.37
C ALA A 795 -20.63 8.33 -23.20
N LEU A 796 -21.64 8.42 -22.33
CA LEU A 796 -22.56 7.32 -22.07
C LEU A 796 -23.49 7.04 -23.27
N GLU A 797 -23.90 8.06 -24.03
CA GLU A 797 -24.62 7.92 -25.31
C GLU A 797 -23.81 7.12 -26.35
N LEU A 798 -22.48 7.31 -26.40
CA LEU A 798 -21.59 6.57 -27.29
C LEU A 798 -21.51 5.08 -26.90
N ASP A 799 -21.30 4.79 -25.61
CA ASP A 799 -21.27 3.45 -25.02
C ASP A 799 -22.62 2.73 -25.18
N CYS A 800 -23.72 3.44 -24.95
CA CYS A 800 -25.08 2.99 -25.21
C CYS A 800 -25.42 2.83 -26.70
N GLY A 801 -24.49 3.15 -27.61
CA GLY A 801 -24.55 2.70 -28.99
C GLY A 801 -24.51 1.17 -29.14
N PHE A 802 -23.86 0.45 -28.22
CA PHE A 802 -23.75 -1.02 -28.24
C PHE A 802 -24.99 -1.75 -27.68
N ARG A 803 -26.07 -1.05 -27.32
CA ARG A 803 -27.31 -1.63 -26.74
C ARG A 803 -28.06 -2.64 -27.63
N LYS A 804 -27.68 -2.77 -28.89
CA LYS A 804 -28.15 -3.79 -29.85
C LYS A 804 -27.24 -5.02 -29.90
N ASP A 805 -25.96 -4.86 -29.58
CA ASP A 805 -24.95 -5.94 -29.55
C ASP A 805 -24.89 -6.61 -28.18
N CYS A 806 -25.14 -5.82 -27.13
CA CYS A 806 -25.22 -6.23 -25.74
C CYS A 806 -26.67 -6.05 -25.22
N PRO A 807 -27.59 -7.01 -25.42
CA PRO A 807 -29.00 -6.84 -25.02
C PRO A 807 -29.21 -6.48 -23.54
N ASN A 808 -28.30 -6.93 -22.67
CA ASN A 808 -28.37 -6.72 -21.22
C ASN A 808 -28.16 -5.25 -20.80
N SER A 809 -27.56 -4.39 -21.64
CA SER A 809 -27.40 -2.96 -21.36
C SER A 809 -28.56 -2.09 -21.87
N LYS A 810 -29.52 -2.67 -22.61
CA LYS A 810 -30.62 -1.91 -23.24
C LYS A 810 -31.50 -1.14 -22.23
N GLU A 811 -31.71 -1.72 -21.04
CA GLU A 811 -32.50 -1.16 -19.94
C GLU A 811 -31.80 0.05 -19.31
N VAL A 812 -30.60 -0.16 -18.76
CA VAL A 812 -29.75 0.91 -18.18
C VAL A 812 -29.48 2.05 -19.17
N CYS A 813 -29.35 1.76 -20.47
CA CYS A 813 -29.23 2.78 -21.49
C CYS A 813 -30.50 3.61 -21.71
N GLY A 814 -31.69 3.01 -21.59
CA GLY A 814 -32.94 3.78 -21.63
C GLY A 814 -33.09 4.72 -20.43
N GLU A 815 -32.63 4.29 -19.26
CA GLU A 815 -32.56 5.13 -18.06
C GLU A 815 -31.54 6.27 -18.22
N ILE A 816 -30.36 6.00 -18.79
CA ILE A 816 -29.33 7.03 -19.09
C ILE A 816 -29.84 8.05 -20.11
N ASP A 817 -30.39 7.62 -21.25
CA ASP A 817 -30.99 8.51 -22.26
C ASP A 817 -32.01 9.45 -21.58
N THR A 818 -32.91 8.90 -20.77
CA THR A 818 -33.94 9.67 -20.03
C THR A 818 -33.30 10.65 -19.02
N LEU A 819 -32.30 10.20 -18.25
CA LEU A 819 -31.61 11.06 -17.27
C LEU A 819 -30.94 12.26 -17.94
N CYS A 820 -30.36 12.05 -19.13
CA CYS A 820 -29.68 13.07 -19.92
C CYS A 820 -30.65 14.07 -20.59
N GLU A 821 -31.77 13.62 -21.15
CA GLU A 821 -32.82 14.50 -21.70
C GLU A 821 -33.43 15.43 -20.62
N GLU A 822 -33.49 14.99 -19.37
CA GLU A 822 -33.98 15.79 -18.25
C GLU A 822 -33.02 16.91 -17.79
N ILE A 823 -31.72 16.85 -18.12
CA ILE A 823 -30.72 17.84 -17.67
C ILE A 823 -30.86 19.14 -18.48
N LYS A 824 -31.84 19.95 -18.11
CA LYS A 824 -32.15 21.24 -18.72
C LYS A 824 -31.19 22.33 -18.21
N PRO A 825 -30.67 23.22 -19.07
CA PRO A 825 -29.76 24.30 -18.67
C PRO A 825 -30.38 25.28 -17.66
N LEU A 826 -29.55 26.13 -17.06
CA LEU A 826 -30.01 27.28 -16.28
C LEU A 826 -30.58 28.34 -17.24
N GLU A 827 -31.84 28.72 -17.04
CA GLU A 827 -32.48 29.75 -17.86
C GLU A 827 -31.81 31.13 -17.67
N VAL A 828 -31.36 31.72 -18.78
CA VAL A 828 -30.79 33.07 -18.82
C VAL A 828 -31.66 33.92 -19.73
N THR A 829 -32.56 34.71 -19.13
CA THR A 829 -33.46 35.62 -19.82
C THR A 829 -32.67 36.63 -20.66
N PRO A 830 -32.81 36.67 -21.99
CA PRO A 830 -32.23 37.73 -22.80
C PRO A 830 -33.03 39.02 -22.59
N CYS A 831 -32.35 40.15 -22.39
CA CYS A 831 -33.04 41.44 -22.29
C CYS A 831 -33.75 41.77 -23.60
N HIS A 832 -35.05 42.08 -23.53
CA HIS A 832 -35.69 42.88 -24.58
C HIS A 832 -35.04 44.27 -24.61
N ALA A 833 -34.51 44.66 -25.76
CA ALA A 833 -34.29 46.07 -26.05
C ALA A 833 -35.65 46.73 -26.36
N GLY A 834 -35.81 48.00 -25.97
CA GLY A 834 -37.01 48.77 -26.31
C GLY A 834 -37.21 48.89 -27.83
N THR A 835 -38.46 48.89 -28.27
CA THR A 835 -38.86 48.85 -29.68
C THR A 835 -38.41 50.09 -30.47
N ILE A 836 -38.01 49.87 -31.73
CA ILE A 836 -37.72 50.78 -32.88
C ILE A 836 -36.46 50.19 -33.56
N ILE A 837 -36.46 49.64 -34.78
CA ILE A 837 -37.45 49.57 -35.88
C ILE A 837 -37.85 48.10 -36.16
N LYS A 838 -38.94 47.85 -36.90
CA LYS A 838 -39.35 46.51 -37.38
C LYS A 838 -38.33 45.93 -38.38
N GLU A 839 -37.81 44.74 -38.09
CA GLU A 839 -37.46 43.75 -39.12
C GLU A 839 -37.56 42.33 -38.53
N THR A 840 -37.91 41.34 -39.36
CA THR A 840 -38.40 40.04 -38.89
C THR A 840 -37.27 39.10 -38.46
N MET A 841 -37.08 38.91 -37.15
CA MET A 841 -36.31 37.76 -36.65
C MET A 841 -37.16 36.49 -36.66
N THR A 842 -36.99 35.70 -37.72
CA THR A 842 -37.54 34.35 -37.83
C THR A 842 -37.03 33.46 -36.69
N LYS A 843 -37.94 32.70 -36.08
CA LYS A 843 -37.68 31.75 -34.99
C LYS A 843 -36.68 30.67 -35.42
N LEU A 844 -35.39 30.86 -35.10
CA LEU A 844 -34.36 29.88 -35.43
C LEU A 844 -34.43 28.67 -34.48
N GLN A 845 -35.26 27.69 -34.85
CA GLN A 845 -35.14 26.33 -34.31
C GLN A 845 -33.93 25.68 -34.98
N THR A 846 -32.85 25.45 -34.22
CA THR A 846 -31.75 24.61 -34.68
C THR A 846 -32.17 23.15 -34.57
N THR A 847 -32.91 22.66 -35.56
CA THR A 847 -33.00 21.22 -35.85
C THR A 847 -31.65 20.77 -36.42
N ASP A 848 -31.09 19.69 -35.90
CA ASP A 848 -29.84 19.14 -36.42
C ASP A 848 -30.00 18.68 -37.87
N ILE A 849 -29.14 19.21 -38.75
CA ILE A 849 -28.97 18.73 -40.12
C ILE A 849 -27.47 18.53 -40.35
N TRP A 850 -27.07 17.28 -40.55
CA TRP A 850 -25.73 16.95 -41.02
C TRP A 850 -25.55 17.41 -42.47
N VAL A 851 -24.56 18.28 -42.72
CA VAL A 851 -24.01 18.51 -44.07
C VAL A 851 -22.49 18.56 -44.00
N THR A 852 -21.84 17.60 -44.63
CA THR A 852 -20.40 17.59 -44.85
C THR A 852 -20.07 18.52 -46.02
N SER A 853 -19.24 19.55 -45.82
CA SER A 853 -18.70 20.35 -46.93
C SER A 853 -17.38 21.04 -46.55
N THR A 854 -16.39 20.87 -47.41
CA THR A 854 -15.03 21.43 -47.26
C THR A 854 -15.00 22.85 -47.83
N SER A 855 -14.37 23.79 -47.12
CA SER A 855 -14.05 25.11 -47.68
C SER A 855 -12.76 25.66 -47.07
N ILE A 856 -11.93 26.27 -47.91
CA ILE A 856 -10.63 26.85 -47.54
C ILE A 856 -10.80 28.36 -47.39
N VAL A 857 -10.44 28.90 -46.23
CA VAL A 857 -10.41 30.35 -45.99
C VAL A 857 -9.03 30.75 -45.49
N THR A 858 -8.27 31.43 -46.34
CA THR A 858 -7.01 32.07 -45.99
C THR A 858 -7.27 33.29 -45.11
N SER A 859 -6.46 33.53 -44.07
CA SER A 859 -6.56 34.74 -43.24
C SER A 859 -5.20 35.20 -42.72
N THR A 860 -4.78 36.38 -43.16
CA THR A 860 -3.52 37.02 -42.79
C THR A 860 -3.62 37.65 -41.42
N VAL A 861 -2.69 37.36 -40.51
CA VAL A 861 -2.69 37.90 -39.13
C VAL A 861 -1.48 38.80 -38.90
N THR A 862 -1.74 40.09 -38.67
CA THR A 862 -0.72 41.05 -38.24
C THR A 862 -0.54 40.98 -36.72
N SER A 863 0.66 40.61 -36.26
CA SER A 863 0.95 40.49 -34.83
C SER A 863 1.34 41.83 -34.20
N THR A 864 0.73 42.18 -33.06
CA THR A 864 1.05 43.38 -32.28
C THR A 864 1.65 42.99 -30.93
N SER A 865 2.86 43.48 -30.64
CA SER A 865 3.59 43.16 -29.41
C SER A 865 3.08 43.96 -28.20
N MET A 866 2.88 43.28 -27.06
CA MET A 866 2.70 43.94 -25.75
C MET A 866 3.93 43.72 -24.87
N ARG A 867 4.40 44.79 -24.24
CA ARG A 867 5.63 44.82 -23.42
C ARG A 867 5.38 44.25 -22.02
N ARG A 868 6.47 43.78 -21.39
CA ARG A 868 6.49 43.31 -19.99
C ARG A 868 6.30 44.49 -19.02
N CYS A 869 5.61 44.26 -17.91
CA CYS A 869 5.77 45.06 -16.69
C CYS A 869 6.87 44.45 -15.80
N GLN A 870 7.59 45.27 -15.04
CA GLN A 870 8.55 44.81 -14.02
C GLN A 870 7.90 44.73 -12.63
N PRO A 871 8.36 43.85 -11.73
CA PRO A 871 8.00 43.85 -10.32
C PRO A 871 8.77 44.92 -9.54
N THR A 872 8.29 45.25 -8.34
CA THR A 872 8.94 46.16 -7.37
C THR A 872 9.38 45.39 -6.13
N GLU A 873 10.54 45.74 -5.56
CA GLU A 873 11.14 45.04 -4.42
C GLU A 873 10.65 45.54 -3.06
N CYS A 874 10.81 44.72 -2.02
CA CYS A 874 10.87 45.16 -0.62
C CYS A 874 11.89 44.34 0.17
N ILE A 875 13.06 44.96 0.38
CA ILE A 875 13.95 44.93 1.57
C ILE A 875 14.26 43.55 2.22
N THR A 876 15.55 43.21 2.22
CA THR A 876 16.14 42.15 3.04
C THR A 876 16.55 42.65 4.43
N ASP A 877 16.60 41.74 5.41
CA ASP A 877 17.35 41.94 6.65
C ASP A 877 18.41 40.83 6.83
N LYS A 878 19.39 41.05 7.70
CA LYS A 878 20.72 40.39 7.63
C LYS A 878 21.01 39.39 8.76
N GLY A 879 21.71 38.32 8.40
CA GLY A 879 22.79 37.76 9.22
C GLY A 879 22.66 36.28 9.60
N GLY A 880 23.73 35.51 9.37
CA GLY A 880 23.85 34.12 9.80
C GLY A 880 24.53 33.22 8.75
N LYS A 881 25.85 33.00 8.89
CA LYS A 881 26.56 31.90 8.21
C LYS A 881 26.84 30.82 9.25
N GLU A 882 26.57 29.56 8.92
CA GLU A 882 27.14 28.42 9.64
C GLU A 882 27.35 27.25 8.68
N GLU A 883 28.54 26.66 8.68
CA GLU A 883 28.88 25.47 7.88
C GLU A 883 28.97 24.26 8.82
N VAL A 884 28.09 23.27 8.65
CA VAL A 884 28.15 22.01 9.41
C VAL A 884 27.97 20.80 8.48
N LYS A 885 28.64 19.70 8.81
CA LYS A 885 28.78 18.47 8.01
C LYS A 885 27.56 17.54 8.12
N PRO A 886 27.35 16.62 7.15
CA PRO A 886 26.17 15.76 7.12
C PRO A 886 26.27 14.55 8.06
N ASN A 887 25.49 14.56 9.15
CA ASN A 887 24.74 13.40 9.67
C ASN A 887 23.90 13.82 10.89
N ASP A 888 22.57 13.83 10.75
CA ASP A 888 21.63 13.32 11.78
C ASP A 888 20.16 13.41 11.32
N GLY A 889 19.29 12.61 11.95
CA GLY A 889 17.87 12.50 11.60
C GLY A 889 17.03 13.74 11.97
N MET A 890 16.48 14.45 10.99
CA MET A 890 15.77 15.71 11.19
C MET A 890 14.36 15.51 11.80
N LYS A 891 14.25 15.65 13.13
CA LYS A 891 12.96 15.68 13.85
C LYS A 891 12.17 16.97 13.53
N ILE A 892 11.02 16.83 12.90
CA ILE A 892 10.12 17.95 12.55
C ILE A 892 9.18 18.26 13.73
N ARG A 893 8.87 19.55 13.96
CA ARG A 893 8.00 20.01 15.04
C ARG A 893 6.53 20.00 14.60
N VAL A 894 5.67 19.34 15.39
CA VAL A 894 4.24 19.10 15.12
C VAL A 894 3.21 20.17 15.60
N PRO A 895 3.51 21.25 16.38
CA PRO A 895 2.48 22.06 17.03
C PRO A 895 1.30 22.60 16.19
N ASP A 896 1.52 23.01 14.95
CA ASP A 896 0.59 23.90 14.25
C ASP A 896 -0.65 23.22 13.64
N MET A 897 -0.60 21.90 13.39
CA MET A 897 -1.79 21.14 12.94
C MET A 897 -2.93 21.19 13.96
N ILE A 898 -2.59 21.15 15.25
CA ILE A 898 -3.56 21.03 16.35
C ILE A 898 -4.49 22.25 16.42
N LYS A 899 -3.99 23.46 16.10
CA LYS A 899 -4.80 24.69 16.11
C LYS A 899 -5.84 24.73 14.99
N ILE A 900 -5.54 24.15 13.83
CA ILE A 900 -6.41 24.27 12.65
C ILE A 900 -7.62 23.34 12.76
N MET A 901 -7.44 22.09 13.24
CA MET A 901 -8.56 21.17 13.40
C MET A 901 -9.49 21.51 14.57
N LEU A 902 -8.97 22.03 15.69
CA LEU A 902 -9.82 22.44 16.83
C LEU A 902 -10.85 23.51 16.46
N LEU A 903 -10.49 24.46 15.57
CA LEU A 903 -11.43 25.45 15.05
C LEU A 903 -12.52 24.82 14.18
N GLY A 904 -12.21 23.79 13.39
CA GLY A 904 -13.19 23.06 12.57
C GLY A 904 -14.22 22.29 13.39
N VAL A 905 -13.81 21.66 14.50
CA VAL A 905 -14.70 20.89 15.37
C VAL A 905 -15.68 21.79 16.13
N ILE A 906 -15.25 22.98 16.58
CA ILE A 906 -16.11 23.92 17.31
C ILE A 906 -17.24 24.46 16.41
N VAL A 907 -16.98 24.70 15.12
CA VAL A 907 -17.98 25.25 14.19
C VAL A 907 -19.11 24.25 13.88
N MET A 908 -18.85 22.94 13.86
CA MET A 908 -19.91 21.92 13.72
C MET A 908 -20.63 21.59 15.04
N GLY A 909 -20.27 22.24 16.15
CA GLY A 909 -20.99 22.13 17.43
C GLY A 909 -22.07 23.20 17.64
N MET A 910 -22.29 24.10 16.67
CA MET A 910 -23.18 25.27 16.81
C MET A 910 -24.07 25.52 15.57
N MET A 911 -24.46 24.46 14.85
CA MET A 911 -25.51 24.47 13.81
C MET A 911 -26.42 23.25 13.97
#